data_AF-A0A4P2QTC8-F1
#
_entry.id   AF-A0A4P2QTC8-F1
#
_cell.length_a   1.000
_cell.length_b   1.000
_cell.length_c   1.000
_cell.angle_alpha   90.00
_cell.angle_beta   90.00
_cell.angle_gamma   90.00
#
_symmetry.space_group_name_H-M   'P 1'
#
loop_
_entity.id
_entity.type
_entity.pdbx_description
1 polymer ?
#
loop_
_entity_poly.entity_id
_entity_poly.type
_entity_poly.pdbx_seq_one_letter_code
_entity_poly.pdbx_strand_id
1 'polypeptide(L)'
;MNGRLPALSVFLVALLGPASSAAQDGPALVVVDRDDDDADGVPDGEQARVPPSPELLALRAPRGASQAPAAIPGGLRLLVDGSPVQPGSAIPAGARRVEIQAVRAGRSEIAVFGRTLSISAFEVRAIDGAGERIDMARSHASLQRTPPDRLGDDPFGNLDDPDAIRLLVIGAAEDLPLTVDVHSAAPSGRAIDRLPSVPLGHVPCPPDVPAGLVCGSTRPLRVVADDIDRNHPMIADRSVKGEVGGALVVALPDGPKLQMIRVAGPRASPLGPLGRTRARLRILMVRPRAGGPPPMGGDDAGAIAIARAEVERANALWGACGVSFGPLEELDIRFVDPPRPHLLAIGCDHGLPASGGAIRVRVDGHEVTAAIRPRMRPDAAARAVAAAIGAAGFSVRLSDNPAIGAGAFGTTDVLVRRPGGAPAAIEPPASGALSTDPTLTACIGAVELEDGLQHFSDTDAIAGTVEERALIKAFDDGDPATIDVVMVPSFAGGGRIGESFIFADGGAIRNTIIEDRAGLRADRASFALSHELGHVLLDEPGHPDDFGIDTPTRLMDADAANSSAYGPRRLTVDECARAIRQSGAAEPRLGRQSGAEEPRPGRQSGAEEPRPGGAPASRPSEPPPRGAQVDGAGAAAASPLGAPGFRPSGPVPLLAPWPLAPLGRER
;
A
#
# COMPACT_ATOMS: atom_id res chain seq x y z
N MET A 1 -2.40 -46.19 -21.22
CA MET A 1 -2.71 -47.36 -20.36
C MET A 1 -3.68 -46.90 -19.30
N ASN A 2 -4.81 -47.59 -19.22
CA ASN A 2 -5.94 -47.31 -18.33
C ASN A 2 -5.57 -47.53 -16.87
N GLY A 3 -6.01 -46.62 -16.00
CA GLY A 3 -5.92 -46.76 -14.55
C GLY A 3 -6.90 -45.84 -13.85
N ARG A 4 -8.20 -46.18 -13.94
CA ARG A 4 -9.27 -45.64 -13.09
C ARG A 4 -9.04 -46.11 -11.64
N LEU A 5 -9.35 -45.26 -10.66
CA LEU A 5 -9.90 -45.57 -9.32
C LEU A 5 -10.19 -44.22 -8.59
N PRO A 6 -11.08 -44.17 -7.59
CA PRO A 6 -12.35 -43.47 -7.71
C PRO A 6 -12.54 -42.31 -6.72
N ALA A 7 -13.61 -41.56 -6.95
CA ALA A 7 -14.14 -40.50 -6.09
C ALA A 7 -14.37 -40.98 -4.64
N LEU A 8 -13.74 -40.28 -3.69
CA LEU A 8 -14.12 -40.29 -2.28
C LEU A 8 -15.23 -39.24 -2.08
N SER A 9 -16.46 -39.69 -2.22
CA SER A 9 -17.62 -39.10 -1.54
C SER A 9 -17.87 -39.95 -0.31
N VAL A 10 -17.86 -39.36 0.90
CA VAL A 10 -18.56 -39.75 2.14
C VAL A 10 -17.80 -39.12 3.32
N PHE A 11 -18.37 -38.06 3.89
CA PHE A 11 -18.53 -37.84 5.35
C PHE A 11 -19.19 -36.47 5.55
N LEU A 12 -20.52 -36.42 5.36
CA LEU A 12 -21.35 -35.30 5.81
C LEU A 12 -22.69 -35.83 6.35
N VAL A 13 -22.61 -36.71 7.34
CA VAL A 13 -23.77 -37.13 8.14
C VAL A 13 -23.28 -37.28 9.58
N ALA A 14 -23.42 -36.23 10.38
CA ALA A 14 -23.64 -36.26 11.83
C ALA A 14 -23.43 -34.87 12.47
N LEU A 15 -24.33 -33.91 12.26
CA LEU A 15 -24.48 -32.71 13.12
C LEU A 15 -25.92 -32.15 13.01
N LEU A 16 -26.91 -33.02 13.12
CA LEU A 16 -28.31 -32.64 13.39
C LEU A 16 -28.77 -33.41 14.63
N GLY A 17 -28.16 -33.08 15.77
CA GLY A 17 -28.76 -33.40 17.06
C GLY A 17 -30.02 -32.55 17.23
N PRO A 18 -31.11 -33.07 17.83
CA PRO A 18 -32.24 -32.25 18.18
C PRO A 18 -31.76 -31.21 19.21
N ALA A 19 -31.88 -29.92 18.86
CA ALA A 19 -31.75 -28.86 19.83
C ALA A 19 -32.85 -29.06 20.88
N SER A 20 -32.48 -29.66 22.01
CA SER A 20 -33.33 -29.68 23.20
C SER A 20 -33.70 -28.25 23.54
N SER A 21 -34.97 -27.90 23.35
CA SER A 21 -35.58 -26.69 23.90
C SER A 21 -35.66 -26.84 25.42
N ALA A 22 -34.53 -26.75 26.10
CA ALA A 22 -34.54 -26.22 27.46
C ALA A 22 -34.88 -24.73 27.31
N ALA A 23 -35.93 -24.28 27.99
CA ALA A 23 -36.21 -22.85 28.12
C ALA A 23 -34.94 -22.21 28.69
N GLN A 24 -34.27 -21.37 27.89
CA GLN A 24 -33.21 -20.50 28.41
C GLN A 24 -33.92 -19.52 29.35
N ASP A 25 -33.78 -19.74 30.65
CA ASP A 25 -34.21 -18.80 31.69
C ASP A 25 -33.25 -17.60 31.67
N GLY A 26 -33.42 -16.70 30.70
CA GLY A 26 -32.60 -15.51 30.55
C GLY A 26 -33.02 -14.65 29.34
N PRO A 27 -32.66 -13.36 29.32
CA PRO A 27 -32.91 -12.51 28.16
C PRO A 27 -32.12 -13.01 26.94
N ALA A 28 -32.68 -12.88 25.75
CA ALA A 28 -31.92 -13.12 24.53
C ALA A 28 -30.88 -12.01 24.36
N LEU A 29 -29.63 -12.40 24.12
CA LEU A 29 -28.52 -11.47 23.95
C LEU A 29 -28.44 -11.02 22.49
N VAL A 30 -28.33 -9.70 22.29
CA VAL A 30 -28.17 -9.08 20.97
C VAL A 30 -27.09 -8.00 21.08
N VAL A 31 -26.38 -7.73 19.99
CA VAL A 31 -25.40 -6.64 19.95
C VAL A 31 -25.99 -5.43 19.23
N VAL A 32 -25.59 -4.23 19.68
CA VAL A 32 -25.94 -3.00 18.98
C VAL A 32 -25.19 -2.95 17.66
N ASP A 33 -25.97 -2.87 16.58
CA ASP A 33 -25.48 -2.95 15.20
C ASP A 33 -24.90 -1.60 14.74
N ARG A 34 -23.56 -1.49 14.72
CA ARG A 34 -22.80 -0.24 14.47
C ARG A 34 -21.76 -0.35 13.37
N ASP A 35 -21.56 -1.52 12.82
CA ASP A 35 -20.62 -1.81 11.76
C ASP A 35 -21.30 -1.68 10.39
N ASP A 36 -20.50 -1.94 9.36
CA ASP A 36 -20.87 -1.78 7.95
C ASP A 36 -20.37 -3.02 7.20
N ASP A 37 -21.24 -4.03 7.16
CA ASP A 37 -20.96 -5.35 6.56
C ASP A 37 -20.83 -5.30 5.04
N ASP A 38 -21.56 -4.40 4.38
CA ASP A 38 -21.63 -4.30 2.92
C ASP A 38 -20.72 -3.24 2.31
N ALA A 39 -20.01 -2.49 3.16
CA ALA A 39 -19.01 -1.50 2.80
C ALA A 39 -19.52 -0.24 2.11
N ASP A 40 -20.72 0.19 2.45
CA ASP A 40 -21.34 1.41 1.92
C ASP A 40 -21.05 2.68 2.76
N GLY A 41 -20.39 2.53 3.92
CA GLY A 41 -20.04 3.60 4.85
C GLY A 41 -21.18 4.03 5.78
N VAL A 42 -22.29 3.28 5.80
CA VAL A 42 -23.45 3.53 6.65
C VAL A 42 -23.58 2.38 7.65
N PRO A 43 -23.65 2.67 8.97
CA PRO A 43 -23.90 1.64 9.96
C PRO A 43 -25.17 0.84 9.61
N ASP A 44 -25.11 -0.48 9.68
CA ASP A 44 -26.24 -1.39 9.39
C ASP A 44 -27.47 -1.07 10.28
N GLY A 45 -27.23 -0.63 11.52
CA GLY A 45 -28.24 -0.07 12.44
C GLY A 45 -28.96 1.19 11.97
N GLU A 46 -28.41 1.91 10.98
CA GLU A 46 -28.95 3.15 10.38
C GLU A 46 -29.55 2.90 8.99
N GLN A 47 -29.28 1.75 8.36
CA GLN A 47 -29.72 1.45 7.01
C GLN A 47 -31.25 1.25 6.91
N ALA A 48 -31.82 1.70 5.79
CA ALA A 48 -33.23 1.50 5.47
C ALA A 48 -33.55 0.03 5.14
N ARG A 49 -32.56 -0.71 4.66
CA ARG A 49 -32.70 -2.14 4.37
C ARG A 49 -31.42 -2.85 4.78
N VAL A 50 -31.52 -3.62 5.86
CA VAL A 50 -30.39 -4.29 6.49
C VAL A 50 -30.12 -5.64 5.81
N PRO A 51 -28.88 -5.93 5.40
CA PRO A 51 -28.51 -7.25 4.92
C PRO A 51 -28.71 -8.32 6.02
N PRO A 52 -28.91 -9.61 5.66
CA PRO A 52 -28.86 -10.66 6.66
C PRO A 52 -27.45 -10.75 7.25
N SER A 53 -27.38 -10.75 8.58
CA SER A 53 -26.13 -10.75 9.34
C SER A 53 -26.25 -11.60 10.62
N PRO A 54 -25.19 -12.29 11.09
CA PRO A 54 -25.26 -13.20 12.25
C PRO A 54 -25.58 -12.52 13.59
N GLU A 55 -25.35 -11.21 13.73
CA GLU A 55 -25.70 -10.41 14.90
C GLU A 55 -27.21 -10.16 15.06
N LEU A 56 -28.00 -10.40 14.01
CA LEU A 56 -29.44 -10.24 14.03
C LEU A 56 -30.12 -11.43 14.70
N LEU A 57 -31.01 -11.16 15.66
CA LEU A 57 -31.76 -12.22 16.33
C LEU A 57 -32.94 -12.66 15.47
N ALA A 58 -32.77 -13.76 14.75
CA ALA A 58 -33.82 -14.36 13.93
C ALA A 58 -34.97 -14.93 14.79
N LEU A 59 -36.19 -14.51 14.50
CA LEU A 59 -37.42 -14.97 15.13
C LEU A 59 -38.14 -15.98 14.24
N ARG A 60 -38.61 -17.08 14.83
CA ARG A 60 -39.50 -18.03 14.16
C ARG A 60 -40.96 -17.65 14.40
N ALA A 61 -41.66 -17.26 13.34
CA ALA A 61 -43.10 -17.00 13.41
C ALA A 61 -43.87 -18.29 13.79
N PRO A 62 -44.77 -18.26 14.78
CA PRO A 62 -45.63 -19.40 15.10
C PRO A 62 -46.52 -19.77 13.91
N ARG A 63 -46.86 -21.07 13.76
CA ARG A 63 -47.88 -21.49 12.80
C ARG A 63 -49.23 -20.84 13.18
N GLY A 64 -49.82 -20.09 12.25
CA GLY A 64 -51.04 -19.31 12.52
C GLY A 64 -50.77 -18.01 13.30
N ALA A 65 -49.56 -17.45 13.20
CA ALA A 65 -49.17 -16.21 13.87
C ALA A 65 -50.25 -15.12 13.77
N SER A 66 -50.64 -14.60 14.93
CA SER A 66 -51.55 -13.48 15.08
C SER A 66 -51.02 -12.25 14.34
N GLN A 67 -51.89 -11.51 13.63
CA GLN A 67 -51.59 -10.15 13.12
C GLN A 67 -51.52 -9.11 14.25
N ALA A 68 -51.22 -9.53 15.47
CA ALA A 68 -51.09 -8.63 16.60
C ALA A 68 -50.00 -7.58 16.30
N PRO A 69 -50.28 -6.30 16.57
CA PRO A 69 -49.30 -5.22 16.50
C PRO A 69 -48.04 -5.57 17.31
N ALA A 70 -46.86 -5.34 16.74
CA ALA A 70 -45.62 -5.46 17.48
C ALA A 70 -45.42 -4.22 18.38
N ALA A 71 -45.17 -4.43 19.67
CA ALA A 71 -44.75 -3.34 20.56
C ALA A 71 -43.22 -3.31 20.61
N ILE A 72 -42.63 -2.35 19.90
CA ILE A 72 -41.19 -2.25 19.69
C ILE A 72 -40.64 -1.11 20.57
N PRO A 73 -39.76 -1.39 21.53
CA PRO A 73 -39.14 -0.35 22.37
C PRO A 73 -38.10 0.44 21.56
N GLY A 74 -37.85 1.70 21.95
CA GLY A 74 -36.98 2.61 21.18
C GLY A 74 -35.50 2.21 21.04
N GLY A 75 -35.04 1.21 21.80
CA GLY A 75 -33.69 0.65 21.68
C GLY A 75 -33.57 -0.52 20.69
N LEU A 76 -34.68 -0.96 20.09
CA LEU A 76 -34.74 -2.10 19.17
C LEU A 76 -35.41 -1.69 17.85
N ARG A 77 -35.06 -2.39 16.79
CA ARG A 77 -35.78 -2.43 15.51
C ARG A 77 -36.28 -3.85 15.27
N LEU A 78 -37.50 -3.97 14.77
CA LEU A 78 -38.00 -5.23 14.21
C LEU A 78 -37.85 -5.13 12.69
N LEU A 79 -37.15 -6.10 12.10
CA LEU A 79 -36.89 -6.17 10.68
C LEU A 79 -37.77 -7.25 10.05
N VAL A 80 -38.41 -6.94 8.93
CA VAL A 80 -39.14 -7.89 8.10
C VAL A 80 -38.53 -7.88 6.70
N ASP A 81 -37.98 -9.02 6.29
CA ASP A 81 -37.24 -9.18 5.03
C ASP A 81 -36.14 -8.10 4.85
N GLY A 82 -35.52 -7.71 5.97
CA GLY A 82 -34.47 -6.70 6.09
C GLY A 82 -34.96 -5.26 6.25
N SER A 83 -36.26 -4.99 6.13
CA SER A 83 -36.80 -3.62 6.26
C SER A 83 -37.36 -3.38 7.67
N PRO A 84 -37.07 -2.23 8.31
CA PRO A 84 -37.63 -1.91 9.62
C PRO A 84 -39.15 -1.72 9.54
N VAL A 85 -39.87 -2.30 10.49
CA VAL A 85 -41.30 -2.05 10.66
C VAL A 85 -41.55 -1.01 11.75
N GLN A 86 -42.59 -0.20 11.56
CA GLN A 86 -42.95 0.82 12.54
C GLN A 86 -43.61 0.18 13.77
N PRO A 87 -43.38 0.70 14.99
CA PRO A 87 -44.09 0.26 16.18
C PRO A 87 -45.61 0.26 15.99
N GLY A 88 -46.29 -0.80 16.42
CA GLY A 88 -47.73 -0.98 16.24
C GLY A 88 -48.15 -1.56 14.88
N SER A 89 -47.22 -1.80 13.96
CA SER A 89 -47.53 -2.45 12.68
C SER A 89 -47.73 -3.96 12.85
N ALA A 90 -48.63 -4.54 12.05
CA ALA A 90 -48.77 -5.99 11.92
C ALA A 90 -47.63 -6.56 11.05
N ILE A 91 -47.14 -7.74 11.41
CA ILE A 91 -46.13 -8.45 10.60
C ILE A 91 -46.83 -9.11 9.40
N PRO A 92 -46.36 -8.88 8.16
CA PRO A 92 -46.92 -9.52 6.97
C PRO A 92 -46.92 -11.05 7.08
N ALA A 93 -48.04 -11.70 6.74
CA ALA A 93 -48.16 -13.15 6.79
C ALA A 93 -47.20 -13.90 5.83
N GLY A 94 -46.70 -13.22 4.80
CA GLY A 94 -45.73 -13.74 3.82
C GLY A 94 -44.27 -13.40 4.12
N ALA A 95 -43.97 -12.84 5.29
CA ALA A 95 -42.60 -12.51 5.69
C ALA A 95 -41.71 -13.75 5.65
N ARG A 96 -40.60 -13.68 4.92
CA ARG A 96 -39.64 -14.79 4.84
C ARG A 96 -38.66 -14.75 6.00
N ARG A 97 -38.39 -13.55 6.51
CA ARG A 97 -37.43 -13.27 7.57
C ARG A 97 -38.01 -12.26 8.55
N VAL A 98 -37.93 -12.56 9.84
CA VAL A 98 -38.30 -11.65 10.93
C VAL A 98 -37.15 -11.66 11.92
N GLU A 99 -36.53 -10.50 12.14
CA GLU A 99 -35.31 -10.37 12.93
C GLU A 99 -35.41 -9.20 13.89
N ILE A 100 -34.75 -9.29 15.04
CA ILE A 100 -34.54 -8.16 15.95
C ILE A 100 -33.13 -7.64 15.76
N GLN A 101 -33.02 -6.32 15.63
CA GLN A 101 -31.77 -5.58 15.60
C GLN A 101 -31.75 -4.63 16.81
N ALA A 102 -30.65 -4.59 17.57
CA ALA A 102 -30.51 -3.61 18.63
C ALA A 102 -29.84 -2.33 18.09
N VAL A 103 -30.34 -1.17 18.51
CA VAL A 103 -29.77 0.15 18.16
C VAL A 103 -29.26 0.92 19.37
N ARG A 104 -29.49 0.39 20.58
CA ARG A 104 -28.96 0.93 21.86
C ARG A 104 -28.78 -0.19 22.87
N ALA A 105 -27.73 -0.09 23.70
CA ALA A 105 -27.47 -1.02 24.79
C ALA A 105 -28.50 -0.89 25.93
N GLY A 106 -28.73 -1.99 26.64
CA GLY A 106 -29.62 -2.09 27.78
C GLY A 106 -30.66 -3.20 27.63
N ARG A 107 -31.47 -3.36 28.67
CA ARG A 107 -32.56 -4.33 28.69
C ARG A 107 -33.83 -3.76 28.12
N SER A 108 -34.57 -4.58 27.41
CA SER A 108 -35.83 -4.20 26.76
C SER A 108 -36.74 -5.41 26.64
N GLU A 109 -38.05 -5.15 26.63
CA GLU A 109 -39.06 -6.17 26.34
C GLU A 109 -39.74 -5.82 25.02
N ILE A 110 -39.81 -6.79 24.10
CA ILE A 110 -40.50 -6.65 22.82
C ILE A 110 -41.68 -7.62 22.79
N ALA A 111 -42.87 -7.10 22.48
CA ALA A 111 -44.05 -7.93 22.29
C ALA A 111 -44.21 -8.23 20.80
N VAL A 112 -44.05 -9.49 20.41
CA VAL A 112 -44.10 -9.95 19.02
C VAL A 112 -44.77 -11.32 18.95
N PHE A 113 -45.61 -11.54 17.92
CA PHE A 113 -46.42 -12.76 17.78
C PHE A 113 -47.28 -13.11 19.01
N GLY A 114 -47.73 -12.10 19.77
CA GLY A 114 -48.48 -12.29 21.01
C GLY A 114 -47.65 -12.82 22.19
N ARG A 115 -46.32 -12.78 22.11
CA ARG A 115 -45.38 -13.16 23.18
C ARG A 115 -44.49 -11.97 23.52
N THR A 116 -44.18 -11.81 24.81
CA THR A 116 -43.13 -10.89 25.25
C THR A 116 -41.80 -11.63 25.27
N LEU A 117 -40.79 -11.04 24.62
CA LEU A 117 -39.41 -11.51 24.65
C LEU A 117 -38.58 -10.48 25.42
N SER A 118 -37.84 -10.94 26.43
CA SER A 118 -36.85 -10.12 27.11
C SER A 118 -35.55 -10.16 26.31
N ILE A 119 -35.04 -8.98 25.97
CA ILE A 119 -33.81 -8.77 25.21
C ILE A 119 -32.82 -8.01 26.08
N SER A 120 -31.56 -8.43 26.08
CA SER A 120 -30.45 -7.64 26.62
C SER A 120 -29.51 -7.31 25.49
N ALA A 121 -29.37 -6.02 25.22
CA ALA A 121 -28.48 -5.50 24.21
C ALA A 121 -27.17 -5.00 24.84
N PHE A 122 -26.03 -5.35 24.27
CA PHE A 122 -24.75 -4.72 24.60
C PHE A 122 -24.14 -4.04 23.38
N GLU A 123 -23.42 -2.94 23.60
CA GLU A 123 -22.74 -2.17 22.56
C GLU A 123 -21.24 -2.47 22.63
N VAL A 124 -20.61 -2.67 21.49
CA VAL A 124 -19.15 -2.69 21.38
C VAL A 124 -18.71 -1.39 20.70
N ARG A 125 -17.80 -0.65 21.32
CA ARG A 125 -17.19 0.56 20.76
C ARG A 125 -15.70 0.34 20.57
N ALA A 126 -15.15 0.82 19.45
CA ALA A 126 -13.72 0.98 19.30
C ALA A 126 -13.28 2.35 19.84
N ILE A 127 -12.18 2.36 20.60
CA ILE A 127 -11.53 3.56 21.13
C ILE A 127 -10.05 3.47 20.76
N ASP A 128 -9.45 4.54 20.27
CA ASP A 128 -8.01 4.56 19.98
C ASP A 128 -7.14 4.70 21.25
N GLY A 129 -5.82 4.68 21.07
CA GLY A 129 -4.87 4.91 22.15
C GLY A 129 -5.06 6.25 22.85
N ALA A 130 -5.43 7.31 22.11
CA ALA A 130 -5.67 8.64 22.70
C ALA A 130 -6.98 8.72 23.51
N GLY A 131 -7.86 7.72 23.42
CA GLY A 131 -9.15 7.71 24.10
C GLY A 131 -10.30 8.23 23.23
N GLU A 132 -10.05 8.49 21.95
CA GLU A 132 -11.06 8.97 21.02
C GLU A 132 -11.87 7.81 20.44
N ARG A 133 -13.17 8.03 20.25
CA ARG A 133 -14.07 7.04 19.68
C ARG A 133 -13.77 6.85 18.19
N ILE A 134 -13.70 5.59 17.76
CA ILE A 134 -13.62 5.22 16.36
C ILE A 134 -15.02 4.78 15.88
N ASP A 135 -15.51 5.41 14.81
CA ASP A 135 -16.71 4.99 14.11
C ASP A 135 -16.38 3.73 13.27
N MET A 136 -16.92 2.56 13.67
CA MET A 136 -16.57 1.27 13.05
C MET A 136 -17.07 1.13 11.60
N ALA A 137 -18.08 1.90 11.20
CA ALA A 137 -18.60 1.93 9.83
C ALA A 137 -17.85 2.94 8.94
N ARG A 138 -17.51 4.11 9.51
CA ARG A 138 -16.96 5.26 8.75
C ARG A 138 -15.44 5.41 8.85
N SER A 139 -14.80 4.65 9.73
CA SER A 139 -13.35 4.68 9.98
C SER A 139 -12.79 3.26 10.02
N HIS A 140 -11.57 3.10 10.51
CA HIS A 140 -10.82 1.84 10.43
C HIS A 140 -9.76 1.69 11.53
N ALA A 141 -9.42 0.45 11.84
CA ALA A 141 -8.20 0.12 12.55
C ALA A 141 -6.98 0.37 11.63
N SER A 142 -5.91 0.92 12.20
CA SER A 142 -4.65 1.14 11.49
C SER A 142 -3.69 0.01 11.84
N LEU A 143 -2.86 -0.39 10.87
CA LEU A 143 -1.75 -1.28 11.14
C LEU A 143 -0.69 -0.58 12.01
N GLN A 144 -0.08 -1.36 12.89
CA GLN A 144 0.83 -0.86 13.90
C GLN A 144 2.12 -0.32 13.29
N ARG A 145 2.48 0.92 13.66
CA ARG A 145 3.75 1.54 13.22
C ARG A 145 4.72 1.80 14.35
N THR A 146 4.25 1.83 15.58
CA THR A 146 5.13 2.00 16.76
C THR A 146 5.68 0.66 17.25
N PRO A 147 6.89 0.63 17.81
CA PRO A 147 7.44 -0.57 18.44
C PRO A 147 6.55 -1.11 19.57
N PRO A 148 6.59 -2.42 19.86
CA PRO A 148 5.92 -3.00 21.02
C PRO A 148 6.35 -2.33 22.33
N ASP A 149 5.37 -1.93 23.14
CA ASP A 149 5.56 -1.19 24.38
C ASP A 149 5.02 -1.95 25.60
N ARG A 150 5.51 -1.61 26.80
CA ARG A 150 4.93 -2.12 28.05
C ARG A 150 3.73 -1.24 28.41
N LEU A 151 2.66 -1.86 28.85
CA LEU A 151 1.56 -1.12 29.47
C LEU A 151 2.05 -0.48 30.78
N GLY A 152 1.54 0.72 31.06
CA GLY A 152 1.77 1.42 32.33
C GLY A 152 1.00 0.81 33.49
N ASP A 153 0.91 1.56 34.59
CA ASP A 153 0.24 1.12 35.81
C ASP A 153 -1.27 0.87 35.61
N ASP A 154 -1.91 1.65 34.73
CA ASP A 154 -3.26 1.38 34.25
C ASP A 154 -3.22 0.65 32.89
N PRO A 155 -3.45 -0.68 32.86
CA PRO A 155 -3.40 -1.46 31.62
C PRO A 155 -4.58 -1.18 30.68
N PHE A 156 -5.60 -0.43 31.13
CA PHE A 156 -6.75 -0.02 30.34
C PHE A 156 -6.73 1.49 30.01
N GLY A 157 -5.69 2.21 30.44
CA GLY A 157 -5.53 3.64 30.22
C GLY A 157 -5.29 4.01 28.76
N ASN A 158 -5.26 5.32 28.50
CA ASN A 158 -4.86 5.87 27.21
C ASN A 158 -3.35 5.63 26.98
N LEU A 159 -2.96 5.46 25.73
CA LEU A 159 -1.58 5.30 25.26
C LEU A 159 -1.22 6.40 24.27
N ASP A 160 0.07 6.71 24.18
CA ASP A 160 0.65 7.54 23.10
C ASP A 160 0.81 6.74 21.79
N ASP A 161 -0.14 5.85 21.51
CA ASP A 161 -0.14 4.97 20.35
C ASP A 161 -1.47 5.12 19.59
N PRO A 162 -1.52 5.96 18.55
CA PRO A 162 -2.76 6.22 17.83
C PRO A 162 -3.21 5.01 17.00
N ASP A 163 -2.38 3.99 16.76
CA ASP A 163 -2.77 2.82 15.96
C ASP A 163 -3.46 1.76 16.82
N ALA A 164 -3.12 1.70 18.11
CA ALA A 164 -3.73 0.79 19.07
C ALA A 164 -5.22 1.07 19.28
N ILE A 165 -5.97 0.01 19.57
CA ILE A 165 -7.43 0.02 19.73
C ILE A 165 -7.85 -0.72 20.99
N ARG A 166 -8.75 -0.14 21.76
CA ARG A 166 -9.49 -0.80 22.84
C ARG A 166 -10.91 -1.07 22.39
N LEU A 167 -11.42 -2.23 22.78
CA LEU A 167 -12.83 -2.57 22.61
C LEU A 167 -13.53 -2.33 23.95
N LEU A 168 -14.40 -1.33 23.98
CA LEU A 168 -15.26 -1.02 25.12
C LEU A 168 -16.61 -1.70 24.93
N VAL A 169 -16.95 -2.64 25.80
CA VAL A 169 -18.22 -3.36 25.80
C VAL A 169 -19.11 -2.78 26.90
N ILE A 170 -20.31 -2.36 26.52
CA ILE A 170 -21.26 -1.60 27.35
C ILE A 170 -22.56 -2.38 27.45
N GLY A 171 -23.03 -2.66 28.67
CA GLY A 171 -24.24 -3.45 28.86
C GLY A 171 -24.72 -3.49 30.31
N ALA A 172 -25.75 -4.29 30.56
CA ALA A 172 -26.16 -4.64 31.92
C ALA A 172 -25.08 -5.53 32.57
N ALA A 173 -24.84 -5.36 33.87
CA ALA A 173 -23.68 -5.96 34.54
C ALA A 173 -23.65 -7.48 34.49
N GLU A 174 -24.81 -8.10 34.61
CA GLU A 174 -24.96 -9.55 34.59
C GLU A 174 -25.00 -10.15 33.18
N ASP A 175 -25.14 -9.33 32.14
CA ASP A 175 -25.23 -9.76 30.74
C ASP A 175 -23.95 -9.46 29.94
N LEU A 176 -23.00 -8.70 30.52
CA LEU A 176 -21.71 -8.44 29.88
C LEU A 176 -20.85 -9.71 29.83
N PRO A 177 -20.22 -10.01 28.68
CA PRO A 177 -19.26 -11.10 28.63
C PRO A 177 -18.01 -10.74 29.46
N LEU A 178 -17.33 -11.77 29.97
CA LEU A 178 -16.04 -11.62 30.66
C LEU A 178 -14.87 -11.53 29.68
N THR A 179 -15.03 -12.14 28.51
CA THR A 179 -14.04 -12.20 27.44
C THR A 179 -14.69 -12.03 26.08
N VAL A 180 -13.91 -11.57 25.11
CA VAL A 180 -14.29 -11.55 23.69
C VAL A 180 -13.21 -12.24 22.86
N ASP A 181 -13.58 -12.74 21.70
CA ASP A 181 -12.63 -13.19 20.70
C ASP A 181 -12.42 -12.09 19.66
N VAL A 182 -11.19 -11.93 19.19
CA VAL A 182 -10.86 -11.02 18.09
C VAL A 182 -10.25 -11.83 16.96
N HIS A 183 -10.87 -11.75 15.79
CA HIS A 183 -10.42 -12.43 14.58
C HIS A 183 -9.97 -11.38 13.57
N SER A 184 -9.03 -11.74 12.71
CA SER A 184 -8.73 -10.94 11.52
C SER A 184 -9.05 -11.71 10.26
N ALA A 185 -9.62 -11.01 9.29
CA ALA A 185 -9.94 -11.52 7.97
C ALA A 185 -9.24 -10.70 6.90
N ALA A 186 -8.75 -11.36 5.86
CA ALA A 186 -8.23 -10.75 4.65
C ALA A 186 -9.36 -10.08 3.86
N PRO A 187 -9.06 -9.21 2.87
CA PRO A 187 -10.07 -8.65 1.97
C PRO A 187 -10.92 -9.70 1.26
N SER A 188 -10.41 -10.92 1.10
CA SER A 188 -11.13 -12.06 0.51
C SER A 188 -12.08 -12.77 1.48
N GLY A 189 -12.14 -12.37 2.74
CA GLY A 189 -12.86 -13.05 3.82
C GLY A 189 -12.10 -14.23 4.43
N ARG A 190 -10.91 -14.57 3.92
CA ARG A 190 -10.08 -15.63 4.50
C ARG A 190 -9.59 -15.21 5.89
N ALA A 191 -9.80 -16.05 6.90
CA ALA A 191 -9.21 -15.84 8.23
C ALA A 191 -7.67 -15.75 8.15
N ILE A 192 -7.10 -14.76 8.83
CA ILE A 192 -5.65 -14.52 8.92
C ILE A 192 -5.14 -14.99 10.28
N ASP A 193 -5.77 -14.54 11.36
CA ASP A 193 -5.31 -14.77 12.72
C ASP A 193 -6.49 -14.67 13.71
N ARG A 194 -6.27 -15.16 14.94
CA ARG A 194 -7.24 -15.11 16.04
C ARG A 194 -6.52 -14.83 17.35
N LEU A 195 -7.09 -13.93 18.13
CA LEU A 195 -6.76 -13.68 19.52
C LEU A 195 -7.96 -14.11 20.39
N PRO A 196 -7.95 -15.35 20.91
CA PRO A 196 -9.07 -15.87 21.68
C PRO A 196 -9.07 -15.36 23.12
N SER A 197 -10.25 -15.29 23.72
CA SER A 197 -10.48 -15.05 25.15
C SER A 197 -9.80 -13.79 25.69
N VAL A 198 -9.88 -12.68 24.94
CA VAL A 198 -9.38 -11.37 25.35
C VAL A 198 -10.17 -10.90 26.58
N PRO A 199 -9.52 -10.70 27.73
CA PRO A 199 -10.23 -10.33 28.97
C PRO A 199 -10.74 -8.89 28.91
N LEU A 200 -11.94 -8.70 29.48
CA LEU A 200 -12.53 -7.39 29.71
C LEU A 200 -12.31 -6.98 31.17
N GLY A 201 -11.57 -5.90 31.38
CA GLY A 201 -11.42 -5.26 32.70
C GLY A 201 -12.50 -4.22 32.92
N HIS A 202 -12.99 -4.10 34.14
CA HIS A 202 -13.97 -3.06 34.48
C HIS A 202 -13.34 -1.67 34.38
N VAL A 203 -14.00 -0.76 33.68
CA VAL A 203 -13.58 0.64 33.53
C VAL A 203 -14.76 1.58 33.74
N PRO A 204 -14.52 2.85 34.11
CA PRO A 204 -15.56 3.86 34.12
C PRO A 204 -16.20 4.00 32.73
N CYS A 205 -17.53 4.05 32.68
CA CYS A 205 -18.23 4.32 31.43
C CYS A 205 -18.07 5.78 30.99
N PRO A 206 -17.97 6.03 29.66
CA PRO A 206 -18.05 7.37 29.12
C PRO A 206 -19.33 8.12 29.54
N PRO A 207 -19.32 9.46 29.63
CA PRO A 207 -20.47 10.24 30.11
C PRO A 207 -21.77 10.11 29.30
N ASP A 208 -21.66 9.71 28.02
CA ASP A 208 -22.82 9.51 27.14
C ASP A 208 -23.51 8.15 27.34
N VAL A 209 -22.94 7.27 28.16
CA VAL A 209 -23.52 5.96 28.49
C VAL A 209 -24.65 6.15 29.53
N PRO A 210 -25.85 5.58 29.28
CA PRO A 210 -26.96 5.63 30.23
C PRO A 210 -26.58 5.13 31.64
N ALA A 211 -27.09 5.83 32.66
CA ALA A 211 -26.94 5.40 34.04
C ALA A 211 -27.51 3.99 34.27
N GLY A 212 -26.78 3.16 35.03
CA GLY A 212 -27.14 1.77 35.32
C GLY A 212 -26.53 0.73 34.38
N LEU A 213 -25.89 1.15 33.29
CA LEU A 213 -25.00 0.28 32.51
C LEU A 213 -23.59 0.30 33.09
N VAL A 214 -22.85 -0.76 32.80
CA VAL A 214 -21.43 -0.89 33.15
C VAL A 214 -20.60 -1.12 31.90
N CYS A 215 -19.29 -0.91 32.03
CA CYS A 215 -18.35 -0.99 30.94
C CYS A 215 -17.20 -1.96 31.27
N GLY A 216 -16.87 -2.80 30.29
CA GLY A 216 -15.66 -3.62 30.26
C GLY A 216 -14.79 -3.19 29.09
N SER A 217 -13.48 -3.05 29.29
CA SER A 217 -12.54 -2.71 28.23
C SER A 217 -11.53 -3.84 28.05
N THR A 218 -11.16 -4.13 26.80
CA THR A 218 -9.92 -4.86 26.54
C THR A 218 -8.72 -3.99 26.92
N ARG A 219 -7.56 -4.62 27.13
CA ARG A 219 -6.28 -3.91 27.01
C ARG A 219 -6.10 -3.44 25.55
N PRO A 220 -5.26 -2.42 25.30
CA PRO A 220 -5.00 -1.93 23.95
C PRO A 220 -4.49 -3.04 23.03
N LEU A 221 -5.31 -3.36 22.04
CA LEU A 221 -5.05 -4.31 20.97
C LEU A 221 -4.25 -3.63 19.85
N ARG A 222 -3.34 -4.39 19.24
CA ARG A 222 -2.49 -3.93 18.13
C ARG A 222 -2.77 -4.79 16.91
N VAL A 223 -3.07 -4.16 15.77
CA VAL A 223 -3.14 -4.86 14.49
C VAL A 223 -1.77 -4.82 13.87
N VAL A 224 -1.14 -5.98 13.69
CA VAL A 224 0.27 -6.05 13.25
C VAL A 224 0.38 -6.64 11.86
N ALA A 225 1.44 -6.29 11.14
CA ALA A 225 1.63 -6.70 9.76
C ALA A 225 2.25 -8.11 9.62
N ASP A 226 3.15 -8.47 10.54
CA ASP A 226 3.99 -9.66 10.41
C ASP A 226 4.03 -10.52 11.68
N ASP A 227 4.69 -11.67 11.55
CA ASP A 227 4.81 -12.62 12.65
C ASP A 227 5.87 -12.20 13.70
N ILE A 228 6.75 -11.25 13.37
CA ILE A 228 7.77 -10.74 14.31
C ILE A 228 7.06 -9.96 15.41
N ASP A 229 6.19 -9.03 15.02
CA ASP A 229 5.35 -8.30 15.97
C ASP A 229 4.33 -9.21 16.65
N ARG A 230 3.65 -10.07 15.88
CA ARG A 230 2.59 -10.93 16.40
C ARG A 230 3.07 -11.84 17.53
N ASN A 231 4.32 -12.27 17.47
CA ASN A 231 4.93 -13.17 18.45
C ASN A 231 5.78 -12.41 19.49
N HIS A 232 5.79 -11.07 19.46
CA HIS A 232 6.61 -10.30 20.39
C HIS A 232 6.10 -10.48 21.83
N PRO A 233 6.94 -10.93 22.79
CA PRO A 233 6.48 -11.35 24.12
C PRO A 233 5.72 -10.30 24.93
N MET A 234 5.96 -9.01 24.68
CA MET A 234 5.28 -7.91 25.38
C MET A 234 3.86 -7.63 24.88
N ILE A 235 3.49 -8.13 23.70
CA ILE A 235 2.20 -7.82 23.06
C ILE A 235 1.48 -9.03 22.49
N ALA A 236 2.05 -10.24 22.55
CA ALA A 236 1.49 -11.45 21.94
C ALA A 236 0.06 -11.79 22.39
N ASP A 237 -0.32 -11.38 23.60
CA ASP A 237 -1.65 -11.52 24.19
C ASP A 237 -2.63 -10.37 23.87
N ARG A 238 -2.16 -9.36 23.12
CA ARG A 238 -2.90 -8.18 22.70
C ARG A 238 -2.56 -7.75 21.27
N SER A 239 -2.05 -8.66 20.44
CA SER A 239 -1.72 -8.40 19.04
C SER A 239 -2.41 -9.42 18.14
N VAL A 240 -2.93 -8.96 17.01
CA VAL A 240 -3.54 -9.80 15.97
C VAL A 240 -2.98 -9.40 14.61
N LYS A 241 -2.59 -10.36 13.77
CA LYS A 241 -2.09 -10.07 12.42
C LYS A 241 -3.24 -9.57 11.55
N GLY A 242 -3.06 -8.48 10.80
CA GLY A 242 -4.09 -7.95 9.91
C GLY A 242 -3.54 -7.60 8.52
N GLU A 243 -4.44 -7.31 7.59
CA GLU A 243 -4.11 -6.94 6.22
C GLU A 243 -5.00 -5.76 5.79
N VAL A 244 -4.44 -4.82 5.04
CA VAL A 244 -5.20 -3.67 4.52
C VAL A 244 -6.34 -4.12 3.61
N GLY A 245 -7.52 -3.54 3.83
CA GLY A 245 -8.77 -3.91 3.16
C GLY A 245 -9.45 -5.12 3.78
N GLY A 246 -8.81 -5.77 4.76
CA GLY A 246 -9.43 -6.77 5.61
C GLY A 246 -10.24 -6.13 6.74
N ALA A 247 -10.52 -6.93 7.77
CA ALA A 247 -11.23 -6.47 8.96
C ALA A 247 -10.76 -7.19 10.23
N LEU A 248 -11.00 -6.55 11.36
CA LEU A 248 -11.07 -7.18 12.66
C LEU A 248 -12.53 -7.47 12.98
N VAL A 249 -12.81 -8.71 13.35
CA VAL A 249 -14.14 -9.17 13.77
C VAL A 249 -14.07 -9.45 15.27
N VAL A 250 -14.94 -8.80 16.02
CA VAL A 250 -15.14 -9.06 17.45
C VAL A 250 -16.26 -10.07 17.57
N ALA A 251 -16.06 -11.13 18.35
CA ALA A 251 -17.04 -12.19 18.54
C ALA A 251 -17.17 -12.58 20.02
N LEU A 252 -18.28 -13.24 20.38
CA LEU A 252 -18.33 -13.96 21.64
C LEU A 252 -17.42 -15.19 21.57
N PRO A 253 -16.87 -15.66 22.71
CA PRO A 253 -16.10 -16.89 22.76
C PRO A 253 -16.86 -18.06 22.13
N ASP A 254 -16.33 -18.62 21.05
CA ASP A 254 -16.94 -19.67 20.22
C ASP A 254 -18.42 -19.38 19.81
N GLY A 255 -18.75 -18.09 19.72
CA GLY A 255 -20.10 -17.58 19.48
C GLY A 255 -20.19 -16.72 18.21
N PRO A 256 -21.32 -16.01 18.03
CA PRO A 256 -21.52 -15.17 16.86
C PRO A 256 -20.61 -13.93 16.88
N LYS A 257 -20.41 -13.37 15.68
CA LYS A 257 -19.91 -12.01 15.47
C LYS A 257 -20.73 -11.01 16.28
N LEU A 258 -20.04 -10.03 16.82
CA LEU A 258 -20.59 -8.90 17.58
C LEU A 258 -20.50 -7.61 16.77
N GLN A 259 -19.31 -7.31 16.27
CA GLN A 259 -19.01 -6.10 15.51
C GLN A 259 -17.79 -6.36 14.63
N MET A 260 -17.59 -5.54 13.62
CA MET A 260 -16.34 -5.51 12.87
C MET A 260 -15.84 -4.10 12.62
N ILE A 261 -14.54 -3.97 12.39
CA ILE A 261 -13.89 -2.74 11.95
C ILE A 261 -12.89 -3.05 10.85
N ARG A 262 -12.88 -2.26 9.78
CA ARG A 262 -11.93 -2.43 8.67
C ARG A 262 -10.50 -2.17 9.11
N VAL A 263 -9.54 -2.73 8.37
CA VAL A 263 -8.12 -2.43 8.53
C VAL A 263 -7.65 -1.61 7.32
N ALA A 264 -7.02 -0.46 7.56
CA ALA A 264 -6.43 0.35 6.50
C ALA A 264 -5.17 1.10 6.98
N GLY A 265 -4.75 2.13 6.23
CA GLY A 265 -3.60 2.96 6.59
C GLY A 265 -3.83 3.84 7.83
N PRO A 266 -2.97 4.83 8.06
CA PRO A 266 -3.07 5.72 9.22
C PRO A 266 -4.40 6.49 9.26
N ARG A 267 -5.11 6.46 10.39
CA ARG A 267 -6.33 7.28 10.60
C ARG A 267 -6.05 8.78 10.63
N ALA A 268 -4.84 9.18 11.04
CA ALA A 268 -4.40 10.56 11.10
C ALA A 268 -3.14 10.74 10.26
N SER A 269 -3.22 11.65 9.28
CA SER A 269 -2.07 12.08 8.46
C SER A 269 -2.28 13.52 7.98
N PRO A 270 -1.23 14.18 7.44
CA PRO A 270 -1.38 15.48 6.78
C PRO A 270 -2.35 15.49 5.59
N LEU A 271 -2.71 14.32 5.04
CA LEU A 271 -3.69 14.17 3.95
C LEU A 271 -5.08 13.74 4.44
N GLY A 272 -5.29 13.65 5.76
CA GLY A 272 -6.46 13.02 6.37
C GLY A 272 -6.30 11.51 6.56
N PRO A 273 -7.39 10.78 6.90
CA PRO A 273 -7.36 9.33 7.03
C PRO A 273 -6.96 8.65 5.72
N LEU A 274 -5.95 7.79 5.77
CA LEU A 274 -5.50 7.02 4.61
C LEU A 274 -6.27 5.71 4.53
N GLY A 275 -7.05 5.54 3.46
CA GLY A 275 -7.81 4.32 3.17
C GLY A 275 -6.94 3.24 2.53
N ARG A 276 -7.50 2.54 1.53
CA ARG A 276 -6.80 1.50 0.76
C ARG A 276 -6.49 1.97 -0.66
N THR A 277 -5.25 1.80 -1.08
CA THR A 277 -4.78 2.06 -2.45
C THR A 277 -4.08 0.84 -3.05
N ARG A 278 -4.11 0.73 -4.37
CA ARG A 278 -3.41 -0.30 -5.16
C ARG A 278 -2.23 0.31 -5.88
N ALA A 279 -1.04 -0.28 -5.74
CA ALA A 279 0.02 -0.13 -6.73
C ALA A 279 0.04 -1.36 -7.65
N ARG A 280 0.37 -1.17 -8.92
CA ARG A 280 0.47 -2.28 -9.89
C ARG A 280 1.92 -2.69 -10.06
N LEU A 281 2.21 -3.97 -9.84
CA LEU A 281 3.52 -4.57 -10.11
C LEU A 281 3.47 -5.43 -11.38
N ARG A 282 4.54 -5.39 -12.17
CA ARG A 282 4.87 -6.39 -13.19
C ARG A 282 6.25 -6.96 -12.89
N ILE A 283 6.33 -8.27 -12.69
CA ILE A 283 7.55 -8.95 -12.30
C ILE A 283 8.13 -9.70 -13.50
N LEU A 284 9.37 -9.35 -13.87
CA LEU A 284 10.12 -9.97 -14.95
C LEU A 284 11.21 -10.87 -14.38
N MET A 285 11.04 -12.18 -14.54
CA MET A 285 12.01 -13.21 -14.16
C MET A 285 13.00 -13.42 -15.29
N VAL A 286 14.17 -12.78 -15.21
CA VAL A 286 15.17 -12.82 -16.29
C VAL A 286 16.02 -14.06 -16.17
N ARG A 287 15.94 -14.95 -17.17
CA ARG A 287 16.77 -16.16 -17.22
C ARG A 287 18.25 -15.76 -17.40
N PRO A 288 19.22 -16.49 -16.84
CA PRO A 288 20.65 -16.18 -17.01
C PRO A 288 21.12 -16.24 -18.46
N ARG A 289 20.47 -17.08 -19.28
CA ARG A 289 20.73 -17.27 -20.70
C ARG A 289 19.44 -17.66 -21.40
N ALA A 290 19.37 -17.43 -22.72
CA ALA A 290 18.19 -17.76 -23.51
C ALA A 290 17.80 -19.25 -23.39
N GLY A 291 16.53 -19.51 -23.06
CA GLY A 291 16.00 -20.85 -22.82
C GLY A 291 16.59 -21.58 -21.60
N GLY A 292 17.31 -20.86 -20.73
CA GLY A 292 17.90 -21.39 -19.49
C GLY A 292 16.87 -21.61 -18.37
N PRO A 293 17.30 -22.05 -17.18
CA PRO A 293 16.44 -22.08 -15.99
C PRO A 293 16.06 -20.66 -15.55
N PRO A 294 15.05 -20.50 -14.67
CA PRO A 294 14.73 -19.20 -14.08
C PRO A 294 15.87 -18.67 -13.18
N PRO A 295 15.89 -17.36 -12.87
CA PRO A 295 16.95 -16.75 -12.07
C PRO A 295 17.07 -17.32 -10.66
N MET A 296 15.99 -17.87 -10.09
CA MET A 296 15.98 -18.55 -8.79
C MET A 296 14.91 -19.64 -8.73
N GLY A 297 14.77 -20.31 -7.57
CA GLY A 297 13.70 -21.29 -7.32
C GLY A 297 13.91 -22.66 -7.95
N GLY A 298 14.95 -22.86 -8.77
CA GLY A 298 15.28 -24.13 -9.43
C GLY A 298 14.41 -24.42 -10.66
N ASP A 299 13.11 -24.16 -10.58
CA ASP A 299 12.15 -24.22 -11.69
C ASP A 299 11.17 -23.04 -11.66
N ASP A 300 10.35 -22.91 -12.71
CA ASP A 300 9.45 -21.77 -12.88
C ASP A 300 8.39 -21.69 -11.75
N ALA A 301 7.96 -22.83 -11.20
CA ALA A 301 6.99 -22.87 -10.11
C ALA A 301 7.62 -22.37 -8.78
N GLY A 302 8.84 -22.80 -8.49
CA GLY A 302 9.63 -22.32 -7.37
C GLY A 302 9.94 -20.82 -7.48
N ALA A 303 10.27 -20.33 -8.68
CA ALA A 303 10.51 -18.91 -8.92
C ALA A 303 9.24 -18.07 -8.68
N ILE A 304 8.07 -18.52 -9.17
CA ILE A 304 6.77 -17.87 -8.91
C ILE A 304 6.47 -17.84 -7.41
N ALA A 305 6.71 -18.94 -6.70
CA ALA A 305 6.47 -19.02 -5.26
C ALA A 305 7.33 -18.01 -4.48
N ILE A 306 8.61 -17.87 -4.86
CA ILE A 306 9.52 -16.88 -4.26
C ILE A 306 9.04 -15.45 -4.55
N ALA A 307 8.68 -15.13 -5.80
CA ALA A 307 8.16 -13.80 -6.15
C ALA A 307 6.92 -13.42 -5.32
N ARG A 308 5.99 -14.35 -5.20
CA ARG A 308 4.76 -14.16 -4.42
C ARG A 308 5.07 -13.93 -2.94
N ALA A 309 6.04 -14.65 -2.37
CA ALA A 309 6.46 -14.44 -1.00
C ALA A 309 7.08 -13.05 -0.78
N GLU A 310 7.85 -12.53 -1.74
CA GLU A 310 8.37 -11.15 -1.64
C GLU A 310 7.26 -10.12 -1.67
N VAL A 311 6.30 -10.27 -2.59
CA VAL A 311 5.17 -9.34 -2.67
C VAL A 311 4.26 -9.46 -1.44
N GLU A 312 4.14 -10.65 -0.84
CA GLU A 312 3.44 -10.84 0.43
C GLU A 312 4.10 -10.03 1.56
N ARG A 313 5.43 -10.07 1.69
CA ARG A 313 6.18 -9.24 2.63
C ARG A 313 6.00 -7.75 2.35
N ALA A 314 6.06 -7.36 1.07
CA ALA A 314 5.85 -5.97 0.67
C ALA A 314 4.43 -5.50 1.02
N ASN A 315 3.40 -6.32 0.78
CA ASN A 315 2.02 -6.05 1.18
C ASN A 315 1.89 -5.86 2.70
N ALA A 316 2.60 -6.67 3.50
CA ALA A 316 2.58 -6.55 4.96
C ALA A 316 3.15 -5.19 5.41
N LEU A 317 4.34 -4.82 4.92
CA LEU A 317 5.00 -3.57 5.32
C LEU A 317 4.28 -2.33 4.78
N TRP A 318 4.03 -2.27 3.47
CA TRP A 318 3.35 -1.13 2.84
C TRP A 318 1.88 -1.02 3.22
N GLY A 319 1.30 -2.10 3.75
CA GLY A 319 0.00 -2.09 4.39
C GLY A 319 -0.09 -1.06 5.52
N ALA A 320 1.01 -0.80 6.25
CA ALA A 320 1.05 0.25 7.27
C ALA A 320 0.72 1.65 6.73
N CYS A 321 0.86 1.87 5.42
CA CYS A 321 0.50 3.09 4.71
C CYS A 321 -0.82 3.00 3.93
N GLY A 322 -1.57 1.88 4.04
CA GLY A 322 -2.77 1.65 3.25
C GLY A 322 -2.48 1.28 1.78
N VAL A 323 -1.24 0.89 1.45
CA VAL A 323 -0.82 0.51 0.10
C VAL A 323 -0.80 -1.02 -0.02
N SER A 324 -1.37 -1.55 -1.10
CA SER A 324 -1.34 -2.97 -1.44
C SER A 324 -0.97 -3.17 -2.91
N PHE A 325 -0.29 -4.27 -3.21
CA PHE A 325 0.05 -4.74 -4.55
C PHE A 325 -0.96 -5.76 -5.10
N GLY A 326 -1.96 -6.11 -4.28
CA GLY A 326 -3.07 -6.97 -4.64
C GLY A 326 -2.91 -8.44 -4.28
N PRO A 327 -3.91 -9.27 -4.64
CA PRO A 327 -3.86 -10.71 -4.43
C PRO A 327 -2.68 -11.34 -5.16
N LEU A 328 -1.98 -12.26 -4.50
CA LEU A 328 -0.75 -12.86 -5.01
C LEU A 328 -0.99 -13.71 -6.28
N GLU A 329 -2.20 -14.23 -6.42
CA GLU A 329 -2.67 -14.98 -7.59
C GLU A 329 -2.90 -14.09 -8.82
N GLU A 330 -3.10 -12.78 -8.64
CA GLU A 330 -3.31 -11.80 -9.72
C GLU A 330 -2.01 -11.13 -10.21
N LEU A 331 -0.86 -11.44 -9.60
CA LEU A 331 0.41 -10.81 -9.97
C LEU A 331 0.82 -11.16 -11.41
N ASP A 332 1.22 -10.14 -12.18
CA ASP A 332 1.77 -10.29 -13.53
C ASP A 332 3.24 -10.72 -13.44
N ILE A 333 3.48 -12.03 -13.39
CA ILE A 333 4.84 -12.62 -13.36
C ILE A 333 5.14 -13.23 -14.72
N ARG A 334 6.24 -12.80 -15.36
CA ARG A 334 6.66 -13.28 -16.68
C ARG A 334 8.09 -13.78 -16.66
N PHE A 335 8.35 -14.92 -17.28
CA PHE A 335 9.71 -15.38 -17.56
C PHE A 335 10.18 -14.83 -18.89
N VAL A 336 11.33 -14.20 -18.89
CA VAL A 336 11.93 -13.61 -20.09
C VAL A 336 13.36 -14.09 -20.26
N ASP A 337 13.77 -14.23 -21.52
CA ASP A 337 15.18 -14.43 -21.86
C ASP A 337 15.92 -13.08 -21.81
N PRO A 338 17.24 -13.08 -21.55
CA PRO A 338 18.02 -11.86 -21.67
C PRO A 338 17.90 -11.34 -23.12
N PRO A 339 17.62 -10.05 -23.31
CA PRO A 339 17.35 -9.52 -24.64
C PRO A 339 18.61 -9.60 -25.50
N ARG A 340 18.44 -9.89 -26.79
CA ARG A 340 19.53 -9.70 -27.75
C ARG A 340 19.95 -8.22 -27.77
N PRO A 341 21.21 -7.90 -28.09
CA PRO A 341 21.65 -6.52 -28.15
C PRO A 341 20.79 -5.74 -29.15
N HIS A 342 20.12 -4.69 -28.70
CA HIS A 342 19.17 -3.89 -29.51
C HIS A 342 19.26 -2.39 -29.22
N LEU A 343 20.23 -2.03 -28.38
CA LEU A 343 20.52 -0.68 -27.91
C LEU A 343 21.95 -0.33 -28.32
N LEU A 344 22.13 0.86 -28.89
CA LEU A 344 23.44 1.47 -29.09
C LEU A 344 23.51 2.77 -28.28
N ALA A 345 24.37 2.81 -27.26
CA ALA A 345 24.60 3.98 -26.44
C ALA A 345 25.67 4.87 -27.08
N ILE A 346 25.32 6.13 -27.38
CA ILE A 346 26.26 7.12 -27.91
C ILE A 346 26.79 7.97 -26.75
N GLY A 347 28.11 8.08 -26.66
CA GLY A 347 28.83 8.76 -25.59
C GLY A 347 28.94 7.95 -24.28
N CYS A 348 28.85 6.62 -24.36
CA CYS A 348 28.72 5.70 -23.21
C CYS A 348 29.75 5.83 -22.08
N ASP A 349 30.93 6.44 -22.31
CA ASP A 349 31.89 6.69 -21.24
C ASP A 349 31.64 8.06 -20.58
N HIS A 350 32.08 9.14 -21.24
CA HIS A 350 32.10 10.48 -20.67
C HIS A 350 31.21 11.48 -21.42
N GLY A 351 30.41 11.03 -22.40
CA GLY A 351 29.56 11.91 -23.21
C GLY A 351 30.32 12.98 -23.99
N LEU A 352 31.61 12.76 -24.32
CA LEU A 352 32.43 13.77 -25.00
C LEU A 352 31.88 14.10 -26.40
N PRO A 353 31.96 15.36 -26.86
CA PRO A 353 31.64 15.72 -28.24
C PRO A 353 32.60 15.05 -29.22
N ALA A 354 32.09 14.78 -30.42
CA ALA A 354 32.83 14.21 -31.54
C ALA A 354 33.98 15.09 -32.03
N SER A 355 35.06 14.46 -32.48
CA SER A 355 36.17 15.09 -33.22
C SER A 355 36.03 14.94 -34.74
N GLY A 356 35.06 14.15 -35.19
CA GLY A 356 34.82 13.78 -36.58
C GLY A 356 35.17 12.31 -36.83
N GLY A 357 34.34 11.64 -37.63
CA GLY A 357 34.50 10.22 -37.94
C GLY A 357 33.20 9.59 -38.42
N ALA A 358 32.98 8.34 -38.07
CA ALA A 358 31.75 7.60 -38.34
C ALA A 358 31.45 6.57 -37.25
N ILE A 359 30.15 6.35 -37.00
CA ILE A 359 29.64 5.20 -36.24
C ILE A 359 29.15 4.15 -37.23
N ARG A 360 29.54 2.89 -37.02
CA ARG A 360 29.30 1.76 -37.93
C ARG A 360 28.74 0.58 -37.17
N VAL A 361 27.57 0.09 -37.53
CA VAL A 361 26.91 -1.06 -36.88
C VAL A 361 26.30 -1.99 -37.91
N ARG A 362 26.05 -3.24 -37.54
CA ARG A 362 25.12 -4.10 -38.28
C ARG A 362 23.79 -4.18 -37.55
N VAL A 363 22.69 -3.94 -38.25
CA VAL A 363 21.33 -4.09 -37.71
C VAL A 363 20.65 -5.26 -38.43
N ASP A 364 20.35 -6.33 -37.70
CA ASP A 364 19.89 -7.61 -38.26
C ASP A 364 20.73 -8.01 -39.51
N GLY A 365 22.05 -7.91 -39.39
CA GLY A 365 23.01 -8.20 -40.46
C GLY A 365 23.21 -7.12 -41.52
N HIS A 366 22.44 -6.02 -41.53
CA HIS A 366 22.60 -4.93 -42.49
C HIS A 366 23.65 -3.92 -42.01
N GLU A 367 24.70 -3.70 -42.79
CA GLU A 367 25.72 -2.68 -42.50
C GLU A 367 25.12 -1.27 -42.61
N VAL A 368 25.20 -0.52 -41.51
CA VAL A 368 24.76 0.87 -41.42
C VAL A 368 25.94 1.71 -40.97
N THR A 369 26.20 2.80 -41.69
CA THR A 369 27.25 3.76 -41.36
C THR A 369 26.66 5.16 -41.29
N ALA A 370 26.93 5.87 -40.19
CA ALA A 370 26.53 7.25 -40.00
C ALA A 370 27.78 8.14 -39.88
N ALA A 371 27.87 9.16 -40.72
CA ALA A 371 28.94 10.14 -40.65
C ALA A 371 28.73 11.08 -39.45
N ILE A 372 29.76 11.23 -38.63
CA ILE A 372 29.76 12.10 -37.44
C ILE A 372 30.65 13.31 -37.72
N ARG A 373 30.08 14.50 -37.53
CA ARG A 373 30.79 15.77 -37.74
C ARG A 373 31.48 16.21 -36.45
N PRO A 374 32.63 16.91 -36.55
CA PRO A 374 33.28 17.51 -35.39
C PRO A 374 32.31 18.39 -34.59
N ARG A 375 32.44 18.35 -33.27
CA ARG A 375 31.63 19.06 -32.25
C ARG A 375 30.18 18.59 -32.12
N MET A 376 29.77 17.50 -32.78
CA MET A 376 28.48 16.88 -32.46
C MET A 376 28.49 16.35 -31.03
N ARG A 377 27.50 16.77 -30.24
CA ARG A 377 27.20 16.16 -28.94
C ARG A 377 26.57 14.78 -29.11
N PRO A 378 26.56 13.93 -28.07
CA PRO A 378 25.98 12.58 -28.13
C PRO A 378 24.56 12.54 -28.72
N ASP A 379 23.68 13.46 -28.31
CA ASP A 379 22.30 13.56 -28.81
C ASP A 379 22.23 13.86 -30.32
N ALA A 380 23.07 14.77 -30.81
CA ALA A 380 23.14 15.11 -32.23
C ALA A 380 23.73 13.97 -33.07
N ALA A 381 24.74 13.27 -32.54
CA ALA A 381 25.32 12.11 -33.18
C ALA A 381 24.32 10.93 -33.21
N ALA A 382 23.59 10.70 -32.12
CA ALA A 382 22.54 9.69 -32.04
C ALA A 382 21.42 9.94 -33.06
N ARG A 383 21.01 11.21 -33.27
CA ARG A 383 20.08 11.58 -34.36
C ARG A 383 20.61 11.24 -35.75
N ALA A 384 21.90 11.43 -36.00
CA ALA A 384 22.52 11.04 -37.27
C ALA A 384 22.54 9.52 -37.47
N VAL A 385 22.86 8.77 -36.41
CA VAL A 385 22.81 7.29 -36.41
C VAL A 385 21.38 6.79 -36.62
N ALA A 386 20.41 7.35 -35.90
CA ALA A 386 19.00 7.01 -36.03
C ALA A 386 18.48 7.25 -37.45
N ALA A 387 18.87 8.35 -38.09
CA ALA A 387 18.51 8.63 -39.48
C ALA A 387 19.09 7.60 -40.45
N ALA A 388 20.35 7.18 -40.25
CA ALA A 388 20.99 6.15 -41.08
C ALA A 388 20.34 4.77 -40.91
N ILE A 389 20.02 4.38 -39.67
CA ILE A 389 19.32 3.12 -39.36
C ILE A 389 17.88 3.16 -39.90
N GLY A 390 17.20 4.30 -39.79
CA GLY A 390 15.88 4.50 -40.36
C GLY A 390 15.87 4.40 -41.88
N ALA A 391 16.89 4.93 -42.56
CA ALA A 391 17.06 4.77 -44.00
C ALA A 391 17.31 3.32 -44.43
N ALA A 392 17.82 2.48 -43.53
CA ALA A 392 17.95 1.03 -43.73
C ALA A 392 16.64 0.25 -43.45
N GLY A 393 15.53 0.93 -43.14
CA GLY A 393 14.20 0.33 -43.02
C GLY A 393 13.78 -0.07 -41.60
N PHE A 394 14.54 0.32 -40.58
CA PHE A 394 14.22 0.02 -39.17
C PHE A 394 13.50 1.19 -38.47
N SER A 395 12.76 0.88 -37.41
CA SER A 395 12.20 1.90 -36.52
C SER A 395 13.19 2.21 -35.41
N VAL A 396 13.40 3.50 -35.11
CA VAL A 396 14.36 3.94 -34.09
C VAL A 396 13.67 4.82 -33.06
N ARG A 397 13.91 4.55 -31.77
CA ARG A 397 13.55 5.41 -30.64
C ARG A 397 14.84 5.92 -30.00
N LEU A 398 14.93 7.24 -29.82
CA LEU A 398 16.02 7.85 -29.06
C LEU A 398 15.59 8.01 -27.61
N SER A 399 16.54 7.84 -26.70
CA SER A 399 16.33 8.00 -25.27
C SER A 399 17.56 8.67 -24.67
N ASP A 400 17.41 9.94 -24.31
CA ASP A 400 18.47 10.73 -23.69
C ASP A 400 18.58 10.40 -22.21
N ASN A 401 19.81 10.20 -21.73
CA ASN A 401 20.13 9.95 -20.34
C ASN A 401 20.91 11.16 -19.78
N PRO A 402 20.75 11.49 -18.48
CA PRO A 402 21.47 12.58 -17.85
C PRO A 402 22.98 12.36 -17.86
N ALA A 403 23.74 13.43 -17.60
CA ALA A 403 25.18 13.34 -17.43
C ALA A 403 25.48 12.65 -16.09
N ILE A 404 26.35 11.65 -16.12
CA ILE A 404 26.92 11.02 -14.92
C ILE A 404 27.92 11.97 -14.25
N GLY A 405 28.32 11.70 -13.00
CA GLY A 405 29.15 12.62 -12.19
C GLY A 405 30.48 13.02 -12.85
N ALA A 406 31.08 12.13 -13.65
CA ALA A 406 32.32 12.39 -14.41
C ALA A 406 32.09 12.69 -15.91
N GLY A 407 30.84 12.86 -16.34
CA GLY A 407 30.47 13.05 -17.75
C GLY A 407 30.51 14.52 -18.17
N ALA A 408 31.01 14.79 -19.38
CA ALA A 408 30.95 16.12 -19.99
C ALA A 408 29.53 16.47 -20.49
N PHE A 409 28.81 15.47 -21.00
CA PHE A 409 27.40 15.56 -21.40
C PHE A 409 26.69 14.24 -21.10
N GLY A 410 25.35 14.24 -21.20
CA GLY A 410 24.56 13.02 -21.14
C GLY A 410 24.80 12.08 -22.33
N THR A 411 24.39 10.83 -22.17
CA THR A 411 24.44 9.83 -23.24
C THR A 411 23.08 9.76 -23.95
N THR A 412 23.06 9.26 -25.18
CA THR A 412 21.80 9.00 -25.88
C THR A 412 21.77 7.57 -26.39
N ASP A 413 20.77 6.82 -25.96
CA ASP A 413 20.54 5.46 -26.44
C ASP A 413 19.73 5.48 -27.74
N VAL A 414 20.20 4.70 -28.71
CA VAL A 414 19.54 4.44 -29.99
C VAL A 414 18.93 3.03 -29.90
N LEU A 415 17.63 2.97 -29.62
CA LEU A 415 16.85 1.72 -29.54
C LEU A 415 16.33 1.37 -30.92
N VAL A 416 16.64 0.18 -31.41
CA VAL A 416 16.30 -0.23 -32.78
C VAL A 416 15.28 -1.36 -32.77
N ARG A 417 14.22 -1.19 -33.55
CA ARG A 417 13.12 -2.15 -33.68
C ARG A 417 12.87 -2.50 -35.15
N ARG A 418 12.49 -3.75 -35.38
CA ARG A 418 12.00 -4.22 -36.69
C ARG A 418 10.65 -3.56 -37.02
N PRO A 419 10.27 -3.50 -38.31
CA PRO A 419 8.88 -3.25 -38.68
C PRO A 419 7.96 -4.25 -37.96
N GLY A 420 7.04 -3.75 -37.14
CA GLY A 420 6.19 -4.56 -36.24
C GLY A 420 6.55 -4.49 -34.75
N GLY A 421 7.62 -3.78 -34.38
CA GLY A 421 7.89 -3.37 -33.01
C GLY A 421 8.80 -4.29 -32.19
N ALA A 422 9.18 -5.47 -32.69
CA ALA A 422 10.15 -6.33 -31.99
C ALA A 422 11.57 -5.70 -31.99
N PRO A 423 12.38 -5.87 -30.93
CA PRO A 423 13.78 -5.42 -30.93
C PRO A 423 14.57 -6.03 -32.09
N ALA A 424 15.35 -5.20 -32.79
CA ALA A 424 16.28 -5.63 -33.84
C ALA A 424 17.68 -5.86 -33.25
N ALA A 425 18.39 -6.88 -33.74
CA ALA A 425 19.73 -7.17 -33.24
C ALA A 425 20.73 -6.12 -33.76
N ILE A 426 21.53 -5.55 -32.85
CA ILE A 426 22.64 -4.66 -33.18
C ILE A 426 23.94 -5.42 -32.91
N GLU A 427 24.79 -5.48 -33.92
CA GLU A 427 26.07 -6.16 -33.85
C GLU A 427 27.19 -5.20 -34.27
N PRO A 428 28.45 -5.47 -33.87
CA PRO A 428 29.60 -4.76 -34.39
C PRO A 428 29.66 -4.83 -35.93
N PRO A 429 30.30 -3.85 -36.59
CA PRO A 429 30.52 -3.91 -38.03
C PRO A 429 31.36 -5.15 -38.38
N ALA A 430 31.18 -5.71 -39.58
CA ALA A 430 31.92 -6.90 -40.01
C ALA A 430 33.45 -6.70 -40.01
N SER A 431 33.92 -5.45 -40.12
CA SER A 431 35.32 -5.09 -40.01
C SER A 431 35.52 -3.65 -39.51
N GLY A 432 36.60 -3.46 -38.74
CA GLY A 432 36.96 -2.17 -38.14
C GLY A 432 36.25 -1.90 -36.81
N ALA A 433 36.43 -0.69 -36.29
CA ALA A 433 35.85 -0.27 -35.01
C ALA A 433 34.39 0.21 -35.16
N LEU A 434 33.62 0.06 -34.08
CA LEU A 434 32.25 0.57 -33.93
C LEU A 434 32.20 2.10 -34.08
N SER A 435 33.15 2.81 -33.47
CA SER A 435 33.40 4.23 -33.68
C SER A 435 34.78 4.43 -34.30
N THR A 436 34.87 5.24 -35.35
CA THR A 436 36.13 5.73 -35.91
C THR A 436 36.47 7.14 -35.44
N ASP A 437 35.59 7.75 -34.64
CA ASP A 437 35.85 9.02 -33.97
C ASP A 437 36.73 8.76 -32.73
N PRO A 438 37.86 9.47 -32.56
CA PRO A 438 38.78 9.23 -31.45
C PRO A 438 38.25 9.71 -30.08
N THR A 439 37.14 10.46 -30.06
CA THR A 439 36.61 11.10 -28.85
C THR A 439 35.18 10.70 -28.53
N LEU A 440 34.32 10.54 -29.54
CA LEU A 440 32.94 10.08 -29.34
C LEU A 440 32.90 8.56 -29.32
N THR A 441 32.66 8.00 -28.15
CA THR A 441 32.50 6.57 -27.97
C THR A 441 31.08 6.11 -28.26
N ALA A 442 30.95 4.85 -28.64
CA ALA A 442 29.67 4.19 -28.84
C ALA A 442 29.80 2.79 -28.25
N CYS A 443 28.75 2.31 -27.60
CA CYS A 443 28.72 1.00 -26.97
C CYS A 443 27.44 0.27 -27.39
N ILE A 444 27.56 -1.01 -27.74
CA ILE A 444 26.39 -1.86 -27.96
C ILE A 444 25.96 -2.39 -26.58
N GLY A 445 24.70 -2.17 -26.22
CA GLY A 445 24.12 -2.70 -24.99
C GLY A 445 23.80 -4.18 -25.16
N ALA A 446 24.75 -5.03 -24.74
CA ALA A 446 24.56 -6.46 -24.57
C ALA A 446 24.23 -6.74 -23.10
N VAL A 447 23.39 -7.76 -22.85
CA VAL A 447 23.03 -8.22 -21.51
C VAL A 447 23.58 -9.63 -21.33
N GLU A 448 24.58 -9.77 -20.47
CA GLU A 448 25.30 -11.02 -20.19
C GLU A 448 25.26 -11.28 -18.69
N LEU A 449 24.44 -12.26 -18.27
CA LEU A 449 24.17 -12.50 -16.85
C LEU A 449 25.04 -13.63 -16.27
N GLU A 450 26.07 -14.09 -16.98
CA GLU A 450 26.95 -15.18 -16.52
C GLU A 450 27.86 -14.75 -15.36
N ASP A 451 28.38 -13.52 -15.39
CA ASP A 451 29.18 -12.89 -14.33
C ASP A 451 28.34 -11.92 -13.45
N GLY A 452 27.04 -11.83 -13.73
CA GLY A 452 26.10 -10.95 -13.06
C GLY A 452 25.82 -9.66 -13.85
N LEU A 453 24.70 -9.02 -13.57
CA LEU A 453 24.33 -7.76 -14.22
C LEU A 453 25.29 -6.64 -13.78
N GLN A 454 25.89 -5.92 -14.73
CA GLN A 454 26.62 -4.68 -14.40
C GLN A 454 25.66 -3.65 -13.83
N HIS A 455 25.89 -3.30 -12.58
CA HIS A 455 25.03 -2.38 -11.86
C HIS A 455 25.67 -1.01 -11.71
N PHE A 456 24.84 0.00 -11.49
CA PHE A 456 25.36 1.36 -11.32
C PHE A 456 26.08 1.53 -9.97
N SER A 457 26.93 2.55 -9.94
CA SER A 457 27.54 3.14 -8.75
C SER A 457 26.88 4.48 -8.43
N ASP A 458 27.28 5.11 -7.33
CA ASP A 458 26.83 6.48 -6.99
C ASP A 458 27.11 7.50 -8.13
N THR A 459 28.11 7.25 -8.98
CA THR A 459 28.48 8.19 -10.04
C THR A 459 27.56 8.17 -11.24
N ASP A 460 26.87 7.05 -11.47
CA ASP A 460 26.05 6.80 -12.64
C ASP A 460 24.63 6.33 -12.31
N ALA A 461 24.24 6.27 -11.03
CA ALA A 461 22.90 5.92 -10.55
C ALA A 461 21.75 6.62 -11.30
N ILE A 462 21.92 7.91 -11.57
CA ILE A 462 20.93 8.75 -12.25
C ILE A 462 20.68 8.27 -13.70
N ALA A 463 21.69 7.68 -14.34
CA ALA A 463 21.63 7.22 -15.73
C ALA A 463 21.53 5.69 -15.88
N GLY A 464 21.95 4.93 -14.88
CA GLY A 464 22.20 3.49 -14.96
C GLY A 464 23.38 3.14 -15.87
N THR A 465 23.78 1.87 -15.87
CA THR A 465 24.76 1.31 -16.80
C THR A 465 24.14 1.10 -18.19
N VAL A 466 24.99 0.92 -19.21
CA VAL A 466 24.51 0.59 -20.57
C VAL A 466 23.78 -0.76 -20.57
N GLU A 467 24.22 -1.71 -19.75
CA GLU A 467 23.64 -3.05 -19.65
C GLU A 467 22.25 -3.02 -19.00
N GLU A 468 22.08 -2.32 -17.87
CA GLU A 468 20.77 -2.13 -17.22
C GLU A 468 19.77 -1.47 -18.16
N ARG A 469 20.19 -0.41 -18.84
CA ARG A 469 19.34 0.28 -19.82
C ARG A 469 18.95 -0.64 -20.97
N ALA A 470 19.87 -1.49 -21.44
CA ALA A 470 19.55 -2.47 -22.46
C ALA A 470 18.55 -3.51 -21.94
N LEU A 471 18.72 -4.02 -20.72
CA LEU A 471 17.80 -4.97 -20.11
C LEU A 471 16.40 -4.37 -19.95
N ILE A 472 16.30 -3.22 -19.29
CA ILE A 472 15.02 -2.60 -18.91
C ILE A 472 14.27 -2.11 -20.15
N LYS A 473 14.93 -1.39 -21.06
CA LYS A 473 14.29 -0.80 -22.26
C LYS A 473 13.81 -1.85 -23.28
N ALA A 474 14.24 -3.10 -23.14
CA ALA A 474 13.71 -4.22 -23.92
C ALA A 474 12.25 -4.53 -23.57
N PHE A 475 11.88 -4.36 -22.30
CA PHE A 475 10.60 -4.79 -21.73
C PHE A 475 9.69 -3.62 -21.28
N ASP A 476 10.24 -2.41 -21.23
CA ASP A 476 9.51 -1.15 -21.04
C ASP A 476 8.35 -1.03 -22.05
N ASP A 477 7.12 -0.97 -21.52
CA ASP A 477 5.89 -0.70 -22.28
C ASP A 477 5.45 0.77 -22.18
N GLY A 478 6.18 1.58 -21.43
CA GLY A 478 5.94 3.00 -21.24
C GLY A 478 4.74 3.33 -20.35
N ASP A 479 4.10 2.34 -19.71
CA ASP A 479 2.98 2.57 -18.80
C ASP A 479 3.48 3.17 -17.47
N PRO A 480 3.22 4.46 -17.21
CA PRO A 480 3.72 5.11 -16.01
C PRO A 480 2.97 4.68 -14.74
N ALA A 481 1.88 3.91 -14.86
CA ALA A 481 1.09 3.41 -13.72
C ALA A 481 1.54 2.01 -13.23
N THR A 482 2.55 1.42 -13.87
CA THR A 482 3.11 0.12 -13.50
C THR A 482 4.51 0.31 -12.93
N ILE A 483 4.81 -0.40 -11.84
CA ILE A 483 6.16 -0.57 -11.31
C ILE A 483 6.71 -1.89 -11.84
N ASP A 484 7.81 -1.83 -12.58
CA ASP A 484 8.51 -2.99 -13.11
C ASP A 484 9.50 -3.52 -12.07
N VAL A 485 9.43 -4.81 -11.76
CA VAL A 485 10.37 -5.50 -10.86
C VAL A 485 11.12 -6.54 -11.68
N VAL A 486 12.39 -6.28 -11.93
CA VAL A 486 13.27 -7.12 -12.76
C VAL A 486 14.12 -8.00 -11.85
N MET A 487 13.82 -9.28 -11.81
CA MET A 487 14.53 -10.25 -10.99
C MET A 487 15.64 -10.91 -11.79
N VAL A 488 16.89 -10.69 -11.38
CA VAL A 488 18.11 -11.18 -12.05
C VAL A 488 18.86 -12.22 -11.20
N PRO A 489 19.74 -13.05 -11.79
CA PRO A 489 20.45 -14.09 -11.04
C PRO A 489 21.40 -13.55 -9.96
N SER A 490 22.12 -12.48 -10.27
CA SER A 490 23.09 -11.79 -9.41
C SER A 490 23.49 -10.44 -10.03
N PHE A 491 23.88 -9.49 -9.20
CA PHE A 491 24.67 -8.34 -9.62
C PHE A 491 26.16 -8.70 -9.78
N ALA A 492 26.84 -8.10 -10.75
CA ALA A 492 28.29 -8.25 -10.94
C ALA A 492 29.05 -7.62 -9.75
N GLY A 493 30.25 -8.14 -9.43
CA GLY A 493 31.10 -7.58 -8.36
C GLY A 493 30.63 -7.85 -6.92
N GLY A 494 29.35 -8.16 -6.71
CA GLY A 494 28.75 -8.48 -5.41
C GLY A 494 28.49 -7.25 -4.52
N GLY A 495 27.77 -7.45 -3.42
CA GLY A 495 27.49 -6.43 -2.40
C GLY A 495 26.20 -5.64 -2.61
N ARG A 496 25.71 -5.52 -3.86
CA ARG A 496 24.38 -5.00 -4.18
C ARG A 496 23.35 -6.12 -4.18
N ILE A 497 22.13 -5.83 -3.71
CA ILE A 497 21.03 -6.81 -3.65
C ILE A 497 19.71 -6.29 -4.26
N GLY A 498 19.57 -4.98 -4.38
CA GLY A 498 18.43 -4.29 -4.96
C GLY A 498 18.83 -2.90 -5.44
N GLU A 499 18.12 -2.39 -6.45
CA GLU A 499 18.28 -1.05 -7.01
C GLU A 499 16.96 -0.52 -7.57
N SER A 500 16.79 0.80 -7.52
CA SER A 500 15.59 1.49 -7.99
C SER A 500 15.90 2.65 -8.90
N PHE A 501 15.09 2.81 -9.96
CA PHE A 501 15.09 3.95 -10.85
C PHE A 501 13.82 4.78 -10.63
N ILE A 502 14.00 6.03 -10.20
CA ILE A 502 12.92 6.91 -9.73
C ILE A 502 12.73 8.13 -10.65
N PHE A 503 11.68 8.91 -10.45
CA PHE A 503 11.43 10.11 -11.27
C PHE A 503 12.36 11.25 -10.92
N ALA A 504 12.63 11.42 -9.62
CA ALA A 504 13.44 12.48 -9.05
C ALA A 504 14.83 12.60 -9.71
N ASP A 505 15.40 11.48 -10.17
CA ASP A 505 16.70 11.45 -10.84
C ASP A 505 16.66 12.09 -12.23
N GLY A 506 15.49 12.22 -12.85
CA GLY A 506 15.38 12.72 -14.23
C GLY A 506 16.03 11.78 -15.26
N GLY A 507 16.26 10.53 -14.87
CA GLY A 507 16.76 9.45 -15.72
C GLY A 507 15.75 9.04 -16.80
N ALA A 508 16.23 8.30 -17.80
CA ALA A 508 15.38 7.75 -18.85
C ALA A 508 14.58 6.51 -18.41
N ILE A 509 15.01 5.87 -17.33
CA ILE A 509 14.30 4.78 -16.66
C ILE A 509 13.60 5.36 -15.45
N ARG A 510 12.43 4.82 -15.14
CA ARG A 510 11.59 5.22 -14.01
C ARG A 510 10.70 4.05 -13.60
N ASN A 511 10.20 4.06 -12.37
CA ASN A 511 9.30 3.04 -11.83
C ASN A 511 9.83 1.62 -12.03
N THR A 512 11.15 1.44 -11.94
CA THR A 512 11.78 0.15 -12.18
C THR A 512 12.65 -0.20 -11.00
N ILE A 513 12.55 -1.45 -10.57
CA ILE A 513 13.35 -2.06 -9.53
C ILE A 513 14.12 -3.21 -10.18
N ILE A 514 15.39 -3.37 -9.85
CA ILE A 514 16.15 -4.58 -10.13
C ILE A 514 16.48 -5.23 -8.79
N GLU A 515 16.18 -6.52 -8.65
CA GLU A 515 16.52 -7.28 -7.45
C GLU A 515 17.23 -8.57 -7.86
N ASP A 516 18.22 -8.97 -7.07
CA ASP A 516 18.96 -10.21 -7.31
C ASP A 516 18.63 -11.31 -6.29
N ARG A 517 19.22 -12.50 -6.50
CA ARG A 517 19.00 -13.64 -5.61
C ARG A 517 19.48 -13.40 -4.17
N ALA A 518 20.47 -12.54 -3.95
CA ALA A 518 20.97 -12.24 -2.60
C ALA A 518 19.95 -11.41 -1.81
N GLY A 519 19.22 -10.50 -2.46
CA GLY A 519 18.09 -9.78 -1.85
C GLY A 519 17.03 -10.74 -1.30
N LEU A 520 16.61 -11.67 -2.14
CA LEU A 520 15.63 -12.72 -1.79
C LEU A 520 16.11 -13.64 -0.66
N ARG A 521 17.41 -13.95 -0.61
CA ARG A 521 18.01 -14.79 0.44
C ARG A 521 18.11 -14.08 1.78
N ALA A 522 18.28 -12.76 1.76
CA ALA A 522 18.27 -11.96 2.98
C ALA A 522 16.87 -11.91 3.60
N ASP A 523 15.80 -12.07 2.81
CA ASP A 523 14.41 -12.25 3.28
C ASP A 523 14.04 -11.15 4.29
N ARG A 524 13.53 -11.51 5.47
CA ARG A 524 13.15 -10.57 6.54
C ARG A 524 14.33 -9.81 7.15
N ALA A 525 15.56 -10.13 6.78
CA ALA A 525 16.74 -9.43 7.29
C ALA A 525 17.01 -8.13 6.50
N SER A 526 16.62 -8.06 5.22
CA SER A 526 16.80 -6.86 4.38
C SER A 526 15.50 -6.21 3.93
N PHE A 527 14.42 -6.98 3.73
CA PHE A 527 13.20 -6.49 3.08
C PHE A 527 13.49 -5.77 1.75
N ALA A 528 14.45 -6.27 0.97
CA ALA A 528 15.00 -5.61 -0.21
C ALA A 528 13.91 -5.10 -1.17
N LEU A 529 13.01 -5.95 -1.66
CA LEU A 529 11.91 -5.48 -2.52
C LEU A 529 11.08 -4.34 -1.89
N SER A 530 10.78 -4.43 -0.59
CA SER A 530 9.96 -3.42 0.09
C SER A 530 10.69 -2.08 0.22
N HIS A 531 12.00 -2.12 0.43
CA HIS A 531 12.88 -0.97 0.47
C HIS A 531 12.98 -0.29 -0.91
N GLU A 532 13.24 -1.07 -1.96
CA GLU A 532 13.30 -0.57 -3.34
C GLU A 532 11.96 0.04 -3.79
N LEU A 533 10.84 -0.60 -3.43
CA LEU A 533 9.51 -0.01 -3.61
C LEU A 533 9.37 1.34 -2.91
N GLY A 534 10.07 1.57 -1.81
CA GLY A 534 10.09 2.84 -1.13
C GLY A 534 10.75 3.95 -1.91
N HIS A 535 11.90 3.71 -2.55
CA HIS A 535 12.51 4.70 -3.43
C HIS A 535 11.53 5.13 -4.53
N VAL A 536 10.86 4.16 -5.16
CA VAL A 536 9.87 4.43 -6.22
C VAL A 536 8.64 5.14 -5.68
N LEU A 537 8.02 4.65 -4.61
CA LEU A 537 6.75 5.18 -4.09
C LEU A 537 6.90 6.56 -3.45
N LEU A 538 8.02 6.81 -2.78
CA LEU A 538 8.33 8.08 -2.13
C LEU A 538 8.96 9.09 -3.10
N ASP A 539 9.43 8.64 -4.26
CA ASP A 539 10.25 9.42 -5.19
C ASP A 539 11.40 10.11 -4.44
N GLU A 540 12.20 9.30 -3.74
CA GLU A 540 13.25 9.74 -2.84
C GLU A 540 14.60 9.12 -3.22
N PRO A 541 15.57 9.92 -3.71
CA PRO A 541 16.91 9.45 -3.98
C PRO A 541 17.69 9.27 -2.67
N GLY A 542 18.49 8.20 -2.60
CA GLY A 542 19.35 7.89 -1.44
C GLY A 542 18.56 7.47 -0.19
N HIS A 543 19.27 7.35 0.93
CA HIS A 543 18.69 6.90 2.20
C HIS A 543 18.63 8.05 3.24
N PRO A 544 17.66 8.08 4.16
CA PRO A 544 17.55 9.13 5.17
C PRO A 544 18.77 9.23 6.11
N ASP A 545 19.46 8.13 6.35
CA ASP A 545 20.64 8.01 7.22
C ASP A 545 21.95 8.41 6.52
N ASP A 546 22.00 8.45 5.18
CA ASP A 546 23.12 9.08 4.44
C ASP A 546 23.37 10.54 4.90
N PHE A 547 22.35 11.15 5.50
CA PHE A 547 22.37 12.53 6.01
C PHE A 547 21.85 12.66 7.46
N GLY A 548 21.62 11.55 8.17
CA GLY A 548 20.82 11.48 9.41
C GLY A 548 21.38 10.59 10.52
N ILE A 549 20.57 10.32 11.55
CA ILE A 549 20.89 9.34 12.60
C ILE A 549 20.41 7.97 12.12
N ASP A 550 21.33 7.00 12.10
CA ASP A 550 21.04 5.58 11.82
C ASP A 550 19.88 5.08 12.70
N THR A 551 18.81 4.65 12.04
CA THR A 551 17.58 4.18 12.63
C THR A 551 17.21 2.82 12.02
N PRO A 552 17.86 1.71 12.42
CA PRO A 552 17.82 0.43 11.71
C PRO A 552 16.44 -0.27 11.71
N THR A 553 15.44 0.32 12.37
CA THR A 553 14.04 -0.13 12.35
C THR A 553 13.19 0.58 11.28
N ARG A 554 13.70 1.63 10.64
CA ARG A 554 13.03 2.29 9.50
C ARG A 554 13.25 1.49 8.23
N LEU A 555 12.22 1.42 7.39
CA LEU A 555 12.31 0.69 6.13
C LEU A 555 13.32 1.33 5.17
N MET A 556 13.34 2.66 5.09
CA MET A 556 14.15 3.40 4.12
C MET A 556 15.60 3.63 4.53
N ASP A 557 16.00 3.15 5.70
CA ASP A 557 17.37 3.28 6.20
C ASP A 557 18.33 2.38 5.40
N ALA A 558 19.53 2.85 5.07
CA ALA A 558 20.52 2.07 4.31
C ALA A 558 20.93 0.79 5.07
N ASP A 559 21.02 0.89 6.40
CA ASP A 559 21.33 -0.23 7.28
C ASP A 559 20.12 -1.15 7.52
N ALA A 560 18.95 -0.85 6.95
CA ALA A 560 17.82 -1.78 6.95
C ALA A 560 18.14 -3.10 6.22
N ALA A 561 19.15 -3.09 5.33
CA ALA A 561 19.70 -4.28 4.68
C ALA A 561 20.67 -5.10 5.57
N ASN A 562 21.09 -4.55 6.71
CA ASN A 562 22.00 -5.23 7.64
C ASN A 562 21.30 -6.42 8.31
N SER A 563 21.77 -7.62 8.00
CA SER A 563 21.20 -8.86 8.55
C SER A 563 21.25 -9.00 10.08
N SER A 564 22.01 -8.14 10.77
CA SER A 564 22.04 -8.06 12.24
C SER A 564 21.01 -7.09 12.83
N ALA A 565 20.36 -6.25 12.01
CA ALA A 565 19.28 -5.37 12.42
C ALA A 565 17.98 -6.16 12.55
N TYR A 566 17.82 -6.86 13.67
CA TYR A 566 16.61 -7.62 13.98
C TYR A 566 15.48 -6.70 14.45
N GLY A 567 14.31 -6.86 13.86
CA GLY A 567 13.10 -6.18 14.27
C GLY A 567 12.15 -5.92 13.11
N PRO A 568 10.90 -5.54 13.41
CA PRO A 568 9.95 -5.17 12.37
C PRO A 568 10.37 -3.83 11.73
N ARG A 569 10.32 -3.77 10.40
CA ARG A 569 10.57 -2.51 9.67
C ARG A 569 9.35 -1.61 9.73
N ARG A 570 9.56 -0.30 9.83
CA ARG A 570 8.52 0.71 10.04
C ARG A 570 8.55 1.81 8.99
N LEU A 571 7.35 2.33 8.73
CA LEU A 571 7.11 3.54 7.95
C LEU A 571 6.43 4.58 8.85
N THR A 572 6.89 5.82 8.71
CA THR A 572 6.34 6.99 9.40
C THR A 572 5.04 7.47 8.72
N VAL A 573 4.25 8.27 9.45
CA VAL A 573 3.06 8.93 8.88
C VAL A 573 3.44 9.78 7.66
N ASP A 574 4.58 10.47 7.72
CA ASP A 574 5.03 11.38 6.67
C ASP A 574 5.48 10.64 5.41
N GLU A 575 6.17 9.50 5.57
CA GLU A 575 6.47 8.59 4.46
C GLU A 575 5.19 8.06 3.82
N CYS A 576 4.21 7.62 4.62
CA CYS A 576 2.92 7.18 4.07
C CYS A 576 2.21 8.30 3.31
N ALA A 577 2.15 9.51 3.86
CA ALA A 577 1.55 10.66 3.20
C ALA A 577 2.33 11.06 1.93
N ARG A 578 3.66 10.95 1.93
CA ARG A 578 4.50 11.20 0.76
C ARG A 578 4.23 10.17 -0.33
N ALA A 579 4.16 8.88 0.01
CA ALA A 579 3.85 7.82 -0.93
C ALA A 579 2.52 8.09 -1.64
N ILE A 580 1.45 8.38 -0.90
CA ILE A 580 0.14 8.70 -1.49
C ILE A 580 0.20 9.96 -2.36
N ARG A 581 0.97 10.98 -1.96
CA ARG A 581 1.06 12.25 -2.71
C ARG A 581 1.86 12.14 -4.01
N GLN A 582 3.00 11.47 -3.99
CA GLN A 582 3.90 11.37 -5.15
C GLN A 582 3.40 10.34 -6.16
N SER A 583 2.85 9.25 -5.63
CA SER A 583 2.39 8.12 -6.43
C SER A 583 0.88 8.13 -6.69
N GLY A 584 0.10 9.06 -6.13
CA GLY A 584 -1.37 9.06 -6.20
C GLY A 584 -1.99 9.56 -7.51
N ALA A 585 -3.26 9.19 -7.73
CA ALA A 585 -4.11 9.78 -8.75
C ALA A 585 -4.21 11.32 -8.57
N ALA A 586 -3.86 12.08 -9.60
CA ALA A 586 -4.27 13.47 -9.69
C ALA A 586 -5.80 13.50 -9.50
N GLU A 587 -6.29 14.23 -8.49
CA GLU A 587 -7.72 14.34 -8.20
C GLU A 587 -8.53 14.54 -9.48
N PRO A 588 -9.75 13.98 -9.59
CA PRO A 588 -10.68 14.46 -10.58
C PRO A 588 -10.93 15.93 -10.26
N ARG A 589 -10.28 16.82 -11.01
CA ARG A 589 -10.60 18.25 -11.02
C ARG A 589 -12.10 18.31 -11.20
N LEU A 590 -12.83 18.65 -10.14
CA LEU A 590 -14.24 19.02 -10.21
C LEU A 590 -14.32 20.02 -11.35
N GLY A 591 -14.83 19.54 -12.48
CA GLY A 591 -15.01 20.32 -13.68
C GLY A 591 -15.84 21.52 -13.26
N ARG A 592 -15.21 22.68 -13.26
CA ARG A 592 -15.90 23.96 -13.26
C ARG A 592 -16.82 23.88 -14.47
N GLN A 593 -18.08 23.54 -14.24
CA GLN A 593 -19.13 23.57 -15.24
C GLN A 593 -19.24 25.03 -15.70
N SER A 594 -18.52 25.36 -16.75
CA SER A 594 -18.80 26.54 -17.56
C SER A 594 -20.08 26.23 -18.33
N GLY A 595 -21.22 26.70 -17.82
CA GLY A 595 -22.48 26.52 -18.52
C GLY A 595 -23.71 26.67 -17.65
N ALA A 596 -23.86 27.81 -16.97
CA ALA A 596 -25.18 28.28 -16.55
C ALA A 596 -25.22 29.79 -16.75
N GLU A 597 -26.00 30.21 -17.75
CA GLU A 597 -26.49 31.58 -17.88
C GLU A 597 -27.19 31.97 -16.58
N GLU A 598 -26.68 33.00 -15.91
CA GLU A 598 -27.47 33.77 -14.95
C GLU A 598 -27.75 35.17 -15.51
N PRO A 599 -28.97 35.67 -15.29
CA PRO A 599 -29.44 36.92 -15.86
C PRO A 599 -28.86 38.11 -15.10
N ARG A 600 -28.55 39.17 -15.86
CA ARG A 600 -28.14 40.48 -15.33
C ARG A 600 -29.16 41.06 -14.34
N PRO A 601 -28.66 41.63 -13.25
CA PRO A 601 -29.08 42.96 -12.80
C PRO A 601 -27.85 43.88 -12.84
N GLY A 602 -27.95 45.12 -13.31
CA GLY A 602 -28.69 46.16 -12.61
C GLY A 602 -27.67 47.19 -12.12
N ARG A 603 -27.51 48.23 -12.94
CA ARG A 603 -26.62 49.38 -12.80
C ARG A 603 -27.03 50.26 -11.61
N GLN A 604 -26.10 50.64 -10.73
CA GLN A 604 -26.10 51.83 -9.84
C GLN A 604 -24.72 51.86 -9.15
N SER A 605 -23.75 52.74 -9.43
CA SER A 605 -23.62 54.22 -9.32
C SER A 605 -23.42 54.75 -7.89
N GLY A 606 -22.21 55.25 -7.60
CA GLY A 606 -21.84 56.20 -6.53
C GLY A 606 -21.64 55.58 -5.13
N ALA A 607 -20.75 56.04 -4.25
CA ALA A 607 -19.82 57.17 -4.22
C ALA A 607 -18.86 56.99 -3.01
N GLU A 608 -17.72 57.69 -3.10
CA GLU A 608 -16.93 58.30 -2.01
C GLU A 608 -16.30 57.47 -0.86
N GLU A 609 -14.96 57.52 -0.87
CA GLU A 609 -14.03 57.47 0.26
C GLU A 609 -14.34 58.59 1.30
N PRO A 610 -13.90 58.51 2.58
CA PRO A 610 -12.50 58.85 2.87
C PRO A 610 -11.81 58.13 4.05
N ARG A 611 -10.47 58.18 4.02
CA ARG A 611 -9.50 57.89 5.10
C ARG A 611 -9.65 58.82 6.31
N PRO A 612 -9.12 58.45 7.49
CA PRO A 612 -7.76 58.87 7.94
C PRO A 612 -7.04 57.75 8.75
N GLY A 613 -5.78 57.74 9.18
CA GLY A 613 -4.67 58.70 9.26
C GLY A 613 -3.78 58.37 10.48
N GLY A 614 -2.45 58.28 10.29
CA GLY A 614 -1.36 58.35 11.31
C GLY A 614 -1.12 57.11 12.18
N ALA A 615 0.05 56.82 12.76
CA ALA A 615 1.47 57.24 12.70
C ALA A 615 2.25 56.29 13.69
N PRO A 616 3.60 56.25 13.72
CA PRO A 616 4.39 55.11 14.20
C PRO A 616 5.15 55.33 15.54
N ALA A 617 5.59 54.24 16.19
CA ALA A 617 6.64 54.14 17.24
C ALA A 617 6.67 52.67 17.75
N SER A 618 7.69 52.03 18.32
CA SER A 618 9.10 52.27 18.64
C SER A 618 9.64 50.98 19.28
N ARG A 619 10.93 50.66 19.13
CA ARG A 619 11.65 49.58 19.86
C ARG A 619 11.68 49.83 21.38
N PRO A 620 12.06 48.80 22.17
CA PRO A 620 13.31 48.97 22.94
C PRO A 620 14.23 47.72 22.96
N SER A 621 15.52 48.03 23.12
CA SER A 621 16.70 47.22 23.44
C SER A 621 16.80 46.92 24.95
N GLU A 622 17.38 45.77 25.38
CA GLU A 622 18.68 45.60 26.10
C GLU A 622 18.63 44.30 26.98
N PRO A 623 19.71 43.77 27.63
CA PRO A 623 21.01 43.30 27.11
C PRO A 623 21.45 41.94 27.85
N PRO A 624 22.74 41.56 28.10
CA PRO A 624 23.28 40.20 27.84
C PRO A 624 23.68 39.39 29.11
N PRO A 625 24.38 38.23 28.97
CA PRO A 625 25.83 38.26 29.27
C PRO A 625 26.75 37.28 28.49
N ARG A 626 28.05 37.67 28.44
CA ARG A 626 29.31 36.91 28.58
C ARG A 626 29.27 35.41 28.26
N GLY A 627 30.10 34.81 27.40
CA GLY A 627 31.52 35.08 27.10
C GLY A 627 32.31 33.80 27.39
N ALA A 628 32.81 33.10 26.37
CA ALA A 628 33.93 32.17 26.46
C ALA A 628 34.53 31.94 25.08
N GLN A 629 35.76 32.39 24.95
CA GLN A 629 36.70 32.27 23.84
C GLN A 629 37.30 30.85 23.86
N VAL A 630 37.31 30.14 22.74
CA VAL A 630 38.35 29.13 22.45
C VAL A 630 38.68 29.21 20.96
N ASP A 631 39.92 29.58 20.68
CA ASP A 631 40.57 29.55 19.37
C ASP A 631 40.78 28.09 18.91
N GLY A 632 40.59 27.84 17.62
CA GLY A 632 40.88 26.55 17.01
C GLY A 632 40.72 26.60 15.50
N ALA A 633 41.72 27.14 14.82
CA ALA A 633 41.82 27.17 13.36
C ALA A 633 41.94 25.74 12.79
N GLY A 634 41.04 25.40 11.87
CA GLY A 634 41.12 24.24 10.99
C GLY A 634 40.45 24.59 9.66
N ALA A 635 41.24 24.70 8.60
CA ALA A 635 40.82 25.18 7.30
C ALA A 635 39.74 24.30 6.67
N ALA A 636 38.55 24.87 6.45
CA ALA A 636 37.50 24.29 5.62
C ALA A 636 37.74 24.68 4.15
N ALA A 637 37.91 23.67 3.31
CA ALA A 637 37.86 23.82 1.85
C ALA A 637 36.43 24.23 1.45
N ALA A 638 36.34 25.26 0.60
CA ALA A 638 35.10 25.76 0.04
C ALA A 638 34.47 24.71 -0.90
N SER A 639 33.26 24.25 -0.58
CA SER A 639 32.38 23.59 -1.54
C SER A 639 31.81 24.61 -2.52
N PRO A 640 31.81 24.36 -3.84
CA PRO A 640 31.13 25.25 -4.76
C PRO A 640 29.61 25.04 -4.70
N LEU A 641 28.93 26.16 -4.52
CA LEU A 641 27.49 26.35 -4.70
C LEU A 641 27.07 26.04 -6.14
N GLY A 642 25.97 25.31 -6.28
CA GLY A 642 25.18 25.31 -7.53
C GLY A 642 24.61 23.95 -7.93
N ALA A 643 23.80 23.31 -7.08
CA ALA A 643 22.90 22.27 -7.57
C ALA A 643 21.86 22.93 -8.51
N PRO A 644 21.63 22.41 -9.74
CA PRO A 644 20.60 22.92 -10.62
C PRO A 644 19.24 22.76 -9.95
N GLY A 645 18.41 23.81 -10.02
CA GLY A 645 17.09 23.85 -9.39
C GLY A 645 16.23 22.67 -9.80
N PHE A 646 15.91 21.83 -8.81
CA PHE A 646 14.99 20.73 -8.91
C PHE A 646 13.62 21.25 -9.34
N ARG A 647 13.13 20.83 -10.51
CA ARG A 647 11.73 21.04 -10.87
C ARG A 647 10.97 19.82 -10.34
N PRO A 648 10.01 19.98 -9.42
CA PRO A 648 9.17 18.85 -9.03
C PRO A 648 8.43 18.36 -10.27
N SER A 649 8.67 17.10 -10.64
CA SER A 649 7.84 16.33 -11.57
C SER A 649 6.40 16.40 -11.06
N GLY A 650 5.43 16.60 -11.96
CA GLY A 650 4.03 16.43 -11.58
C GLY A 650 3.79 14.98 -11.13
N PRO A 651 2.83 14.72 -10.22
CA PRO A 651 2.56 13.38 -9.70
C PRO A 651 2.22 12.43 -10.85
N VAL A 652 2.75 11.21 -10.76
CA VAL A 652 2.42 10.13 -11.69
C VAL A 652 1.51 9.14 -10.97
N PRO A 653 0.34 8.82 -11.52
CA PRO A 653 -0.62 7.95 -10.87
C PRO A 653 -0.15 6.49 -10.89
N LEU A 654 0.63 6.10 -9.89
CA LEU A 654 1.03 4.72 -9.57
C LEU A 654 0.04 4.04 -8.61
N LEU A 655 -0.68 4.83 -7.82
CA LEU A 655 -1.63 4.41 -6.82
C LEU A 655 -3.05 4.79 -7.23
N ALA A 656 -3.92 3.78 -7.26
CA ALA A 656 -5.34 3.95 -7.49
C ALA A 656 -6.15 3.61 -6.23
N PRO A 657 -7.27 4.31 -5.95
CA PRO A 657 -8.23 3.84 -4.95
C PRO A 657 -8.67 2.41 -5.29
N TRP A 658 -8.58 1.51 -4.32
CA TRP A 658 -9.03 0.13 -4.52
C TRP A 658 -10.47 0.00 -3.99
N PRO A 659 -11.46 -0.45 -4.80
CA PRO A 659 -12.80 -0.68 -4.31
C PRO A 659 -12.82 -1.65 -3.12
N LEU A 660 -13.54 -1.29 -2.06
CA LEU A 660 -13.76 -2.21 -0.96
C LEU A 660 -14.60 -3.38 -1.48
N ALA A 661 -14.11 -4.60 -1.28
CA ALA A 661 -14.93 -5.77 -1.51
C ALA A 661 -15.87 -5.90 -0.30
N PRO A 662 -17.17 -6.18 -0.50
CA PRO A 662 -18.00 -6.61 0.61
C PRO A 662 -17.37 -7.87 1.19
N LEU A 663 -17.12 -7.89 2.50
CA LEU A 663 -16.56 -9.05 3.16
C LEU A 663 -17.62 -10.14 3.10
N GLY A 664 -17.37 -11.15 2.26
CA GLY A 664 -18.36 -12.14 1.87
C GLY A 664 -18.97 -12.86 3.08
N ARG A 665 -20.28 -13.12 3.00
CA ARG A 665 -21.05 -13.91 3.97
C ARG A 665 -20.29 -15.16 4.39
N GLU A 666 -19.88 -15.23 5.66
CA GLU A 666 -19.51 -16.50 6.28
C GLU A 666 -20.69 -17.47 6.12
N ARG A 667 -20.42 -18.68 5.63
CA ARG A 667 -21.41 -19.75 5.45
C ARG A 667 -21.30 -20.78 6.56
#